data_AF-A0A2E7RU13-F1
#
_entry.id   AF-A0A2E7RU13-F1
#
_cell.length_a   1.000
_cell.length_b   1.000
_cell.length_c   1.000
_cell.angle_alpha   90.00
_cell.angle_beta   90.00
_cell.angle_gamma   90.00
#
_symmetry.space_group_name_H-M   'P 1'
#
loop_
_entity.id
_entity.type
_entity.pdbx_description
1 polymer ?
#
loop_
_entity_poly.entity_id
_entity_poly.type
_entity_poly.pdbx_seq_one_letter_code
_entity_poly.pdbx_strand_id
1 'polypeptide(L)'
;MNIVFPTRRRMLQSGGLAAALSGIPLAAARNTNTLGPQFGRARSCVLVFLSGGHPQHETFDPKPRAPAELRGPFQPISTNIPGIQYCELLPRISRIADRLCTIRSLATDDNTHGSSAYYYYTGTNKVKGGLPLGKTDRAANRLTDWPSLASVIGKLKPASRSPFSSVILPELILNNPGYLFAGQDGGFMGRGWDPQVFPCDPSRPEYETDILGMVNEVTGPRLARRRTLLDRLGDRFATGQRGQAAATFGRHMRHAFEVLLSGPAREAFELDRENDSLRDLYGRNKFGQSLLLARRLVESGVRFVQVNWPREPGDLSVGNPVWDTHFDNTGRCRDTLCPPFDLGFSTFIDDLDQRGLLEDTLVVVLGDFGRTPKINKNGGRDHWGPVMSGVLAGAGVATGQVVGASDRNGSLPSEHRIPPEDLSATIFHLMGIDPETHIEVSGRPFKITSGQVVDEVLGSGPVTDARTPAGGRIDRLPDFNRGPISNETFTVGRTIEGSVGHAENWVGLPAWAPLQPGGFCVASRVAVESGKRVRHEAQIGFGLAGHAAGGRIDTGTRAVLAQEIYNQRPGRYKFTVRLAAEADPHAAKAWATRFRARIALFRFTDLTRDMTRTAELASTPFTPPFGEAPIDVSVGRLLKDQQGGGGELLKGIGVAVIVEHTGPPLDIANSGFTSAILHVQEARVRFLPRDFSFASHDENRDGQLDRTEAPRFLEMAFDRLDTNGDGYLSPKEVDA
;
A
#
# COMPACT_ATOMS: atom_id res chain seq x y z
N MET A 1 19.86 47.72 -62.55
CA MET A 1 20.39 47.12 -61.31
C MET A 1 19.45 47.52 -60.18
N ASN A 2 18.45 46.69 -59.87
CA ASN A 2 17.50 46.96 -58.78
C ASN A 2 17.71 45.90 -57.70
N ILE A 3 18.23 46.32 -56.55
CA ILE A 3 18.45 45.47 -55.38
C ILE A 3 17.14 45.46 -54.58
N VAL A 4 16.49 44.30 -54.50
CA VAL A 4 15.31 44.07 -53.67
C VAL A 4 15.78 43.65 -52.28
N PHE A 5 15.53 44.47 -51.26
CA PHE A 5 15.75 44.08 -49.86
C PHE A 5 14.68 43.08 -49.39
N PRO A 6 15.04 41.98 -48.70
CA PRO A 6 14.07 41.06 -48.14
C PRO A 6 13.36 41.68 -46.93
N THR A 7 12.03 41.51 -46.85
CA THR A 7 11.20 42.04 -45.76
C THR A 7 11.34 41.24 -44.46
N ARG A 8 11.18 41.92 -43.31
CA ARG A 8 11.37 41.44 -41.92
C ARG A 8 10.71 40.07 -41.59
N ARG A 9 9.68 39.66 -42.34
CA ARG A 9 8.96 38.38 -42.16
C ARG A 9 9.79 37.15 -42.57
N ARG A 10 10.73 37.28 -43.52
CA ARG A 10 11.60 36.18 -43.94
C ARG A 10 12.81 35.95 -43.02
N MET A 11 13.31 36.99 -42.35
CA MET A 11 14.36 36.83 -41.32
C MET A 11 13.85 36.11 -40.06
N LEU A 12 12.56 36.23 -39.72
CA LEU A 12 11.94 35.52 -38.60
C LEU A 12 11.61 34.05 -38.89
N GLN A 13 11.47 33.66 -40.17
CA GLN A 13 11.23 32.26 -40.55
C GLN A 13 12.52 31.43 -40.66
N SER A 14 13.68 32.06 -40.89
CA SER A 14 14.98 31.39 -40.91
C SER A 14 15.70 31.35 -39.56
N GLY A 15 15.30 32.18 -38.58
CA GLY A 15 15.83 32.16 -37.21
C GLY A 15 15.15 31.19 -36.24
N GLY A 16 13.99 30.62 -36.60
CA GLY A 16 13.16 29.81 -35.69
C GLY A 16 13.60 28.36 -35.45
N LEU A 17 14.58 27.83 -36.21
CA LEU A 17 15.03 26.44 -36.09
C LEU A 17 16.40 26.26 -35.40
N ALA A 18 17.16 27.34 -35.21
CA ALA A 18 18.49 27.27 -34.59
C ALA A 18 18.46 27.50 -33.06
N ALA A 19 17.43 28.19 -32.55
CA ALA A 19 17.27 28.47 -31.11
C ALA A 19 16.75 27.26 -30.31
N ALA A 20 16.32 26.16 -30.95
CA ALA A 20 15.84 24.96 -30.28
C ALA A 20 16.94 23.92 -29.96
N LEU A 21 18.18 24.13 -30.40
CA LEU A 21 19.24 23.11 -30.36
C LEU A 21 20.54 23.55 -29.67
N SER A 22 20.56 24.70 -29.00
CA SER A 22 21.77 25.22 -28.31
C SER A 22 21.54 25.61 -26.84
N GLY A 23 20.43 25.15 -26.24
CA GLY A 23 20.14 25.34 -24.82
C GLY A 23 20.81 24.30 -23.92
N ILE A 24 22.14 24.15 -23.98
CA ILE A 24 22.87 23.69 -22.79
C ILE A 24 23.31 24.98 -22.09
N PRO A 25 22.64 25.43 -21.02
CA PRO A 25 23.26 26.44 -20.19
C PRO A 25 24.54 25.82 -19.65
N LEU A 26 25.70 26.36 -20.06
CA LEU A 26 26.92 26.18 -19.29
C LEU A 26 26.61 26.82 -17.94
N ALA A 27 26.15 26.01 -16.98
CA ALA A 27 26.11 26.43 -15.59
C ALA A 27 27.54 26.83 -15.25
N ALA A 28 27.76 28.12 -15.00
CA ALA A 28 29.03 28.58 -14.47
C ALA A 28 29.30 27.73 -13.23
N ALA A 29 30.34 26.90 -13.27
CA ALA A 29 30.74 26.06 -12.16
C ALA A 29 31.11 26.98 -11.00
N ARG A 30 30.13 27.26 -10.14
CA ARG A 30 30.39 27.88 -8.84
C ARG A 30 31.21 26.90 -8.03
N ASN A 31 32.15 27.45 -7.25
CA ASN A 31 33.02 26.67 -6.40
C ASN A 31 32.17 25.88 -5.40
N THR A 32 31.99 24.57 -5.62
CA THR A 32 31.14 23.70 -4.79
C THR A 32 31.61 23.61 -3.34
N ASN A 33 32.86 23.98 -3.07
CA ASN A 33 33.45 24.05 -1.73
C ASN A 33 32.72 25.03 -0.78
N THR A 34 31.90 25.96 -1.27
CA THR A 34 31.15 26.90 -0.39
C THR A 34 29.78 26.39 0.05
N LEU A 35 29.29 25.28 -0.51
CA LEU A 35 27.96 24.73 -0.21
C LEU A 35 27.97 23.66 0.88
N GLY A 36 29.12 23.40 1.52
CA GLY A 36 29.23 22.48 2.65
C GLY A 36 29.41 21.00 2.27
N PRO A 37 29.74 20.13 3.24
CA PRO A 37 30.21 18.76 3.01
C PRO A 37 29.14 17.78 2.50
N GLN A 38 27.85 18.11 2.70
CA GLN A 38 26.71 17.26 2.33
C GLN A 38 26.10 17.62 0.97
N PHE A 39 26.59 18.68 0.33
CA PHE A 39 26.15 19.07 -1.00
C PHE A 39 26.47 17.98 -2.03
N GLY A 40 25.46 17.53 -2.77
CA GLY A 40 25.64 16.55 -3.84
C GLY A 40 25.89 15.11 -3.40
N ARG A 41 25.68 14.78 -2.12
CA ARG A 41 25.83 13.42 -1.60
C ARG A 41 24.85 12.43 -2.24
N ALA A 42 23.64 12.86 -2.58
CA ALA A 42 22.65 12.00 -3.21
C ALA A 42 22.88 11.92 -4.72
N ARG A 43 23.15 10.71 -5.21
CA ARG A 43 23.19 10.39 -6.64
C ARG A 43 21.79 10.34 -7.24
N SER A 44 20.86 9.78 -6.47
CA SER A 44 19.45 9.56 -6.80
C SER A 44 18.55 9.88 -5.61
N CYS A 45 17.29 10.19 -5.87
CA CYS A 45 16.27 10.44 -4.85
C CYS A 45 15.06 9.55 -5.10
N VAL A 46 14.52 8.93 -4.05
CA VAL A 46 13.27 8.19 -4.07
C VAL A 46 12.26 8.90 -3.17
N LEU A 47 11.19 9.42 -3.77
CA LEU A 47 10.07 10.03 -3.05
C LEU A 47 8.94 9.00 -2.91
N VAL A 48 8.74 8.48 -1.70
CA VAL A 48 7.58 7.66 -1.35
C VAL A 48 6.45 8.59 -0.89
N PHE A 49 5.35 8.61 -1.63
CA PHE A 49 4.25 9.55 -1.39
C PHE A 49 2.99 8.83 -0.93
N LEU A 50 2.70 8.93 0.37
CA LEU A 50 1.55 8.36 1.08
C LEU A 50 0.31 9.26 0.90
N SER A 51 -0.18 9.29 -0.35
CA SER A 51 -1.38 10.05 -0.74
C SER A 51 -2.53 9.84 0.22
N GLY A 52 -3.24 10.91 0.57
CA GLY A 52 -4.36 10.88 1.50
C GLY A 52 -4.01 11.38 2.89
N GLY A 53 -2.77 11.80 3.16
CA GLY A 53 -2.37 12.43 4.43
C GLY A 53 -2.39 11.44 5.60
N HIS A 54 -1.30 10.71 5.75
CA HIS A 54 -1.15 9.69 6.79
C HIS A 54 -1.21 10.31 8.19
N PRO A 55 -1.94 9.69 9.13
CA PRO A 55 -2.09 10.23 10.47
C PRO A 55 -0.80 10.08 11.29
N GLN A 56 -0.31 11.20 11.83
CA GLN A 56 0.92 11.24 12.61
C GLN A 56 0.84 10.39 13.88
N HIS A 57 -0.33 10.30 14.54
CA HIS A 57 -0.53 9.48 15.74
C HIS A 57 -0.39 7.98 15.49
N GLU A 58 -0.92 7.48 14.37
CA GLU A 58 -0.86 6.07 14.02
C GLU A 58 0.42 5.68 13.25
N THR A 59 1.32 6.64 13.04
CA THR A 59 2.61 6.41 12.37
C THR A 59 3.80 6.84 13.25
N PHE A 60 4.28 8.06 13.08
CA PHE A 60 5.59 8.50 13.56
C PHE A 60 5.54 9.39 14.82
N ASP A 61 4.36 9.73 15.34
CA ASP A 61 4.19 10.65 16.48
C ASP A 61 2.99 10.28 17.40
N PRO A 62 3.05 9.14 18.12
CA PRO A 62 1.90 8.50 18.80
C PRO A 62 1.32 9.21 20.05
N LYS A 63 1.84 10.38 20.43
CA LYS A 63 1.38 11.21 21.58
C LYS A 63 0.83 10.42 22.78
N PRO A 64 1.62 9.57 23.45
CA PRO A 64 1.10 8.64 24.47
C PRO A 64 0.56 9.30 25.73
N ARG A 65 0.93 10.57 25.97
CA ARG A 65 0.43 11.37 27.10
C ARG A 65 -0.81 12.19 26.76
N ALA A 66 -1.27 12.17 25.51
CA ALA A 66 -2.51 12.84 25.13
C ALA A 66 -3.72 12.01 25.62
N PRO A 67 -4.88 12.66 25.84
CA PRO A 67 -6.12 11.97 26.15
C PRO A 67 -6.47 10.87 25.13
N ALA A 68 -7.19 9.82 25.57
CA ALA A 68 -7.49 8.65 24.75
C ALA A 68 -8.24 9.01 23.45
N GLU A 69 -9.12 10.00 23.51
CA GLU A 69 -9.85 10.55 22.36
C GLU A 69 -8.96 11.26 21.34
N LEU A 70 -7.71 11.60 21.70
CA LEU A 70 -6.74 12.21 20.82
C LEU A 70 -5.68 11.23 20.33
N ARG A 71 -5.05 10.48 21.25
CA ARG A 71 -3.96 9.56 20.90
C ARG A 71 -4.42 8.32 20.14
N GLY A 72 -5.72 8.01 20.15
CA GLY A 72 -6.27 6.82 19.53
C GLY A 72 -6.05 5.55 20.35
N PRO A 73 -6.48 4.39 19.83
CA PRO A 73 -6.46 3.12 20.57
C PRO A 73 -5.05 2.49 20.63
N PHE A 74 -4.17 2.87 19.70
CA PHE A 74 -2.85 2.27 19.56
C PHE A 74 -1.85 2.80 20.59
N GLN A 75 -0.85 1.99 20.87
CA GLN A 75 0.20 2.27 21.83
C GLN A 75 1.49 2.68 21.13
N PRO A 76 2.31 3.54 21.77
CA PRO A 76 3.68 3.72 21.33
C PRO A 76 4.50 2.44 21.56
N ILE A 77 5.46 2.19 20.69
CA ILE A 77 6.52 1.21 20.88
C ILE A 77 7.86 1.92 20.81
N SER A 78 8.83 1.43 21.59
CA SER A 78 10.21 1.93 21.49
C SER A 78 10.80 1.51 20.15
N THR A 79 11.59 2.38 19.52
CA THR A 79 12.39 2.00 18.36
C THR A 79 13.73 1.41 18.79
N ASN A 80 14.61 1.10 17.85
CA ASN A 80 15.98 0.70 18.15
C ASN A 80 16.88 1.84 18.65
N ILE A 81 16.37 3.08 18.68
CA ILE A 81 17.05 4.27 19.23
C ILE A 81 16.39 4.69 20.55
N PRO A 82 17.14 4.83 21.66
CA PRO A 82 16.59 5.31 22.93
C PRO A 82 15.90 6.67 22.79
N GLY A 83 14.71 6.80 23.39
CA GLY A 83 13.94 8.05 23.41
C GLY A 83 13.06 8.28 22.17
N ILE A 84 13.22 7.49 21.10
CA ILE A 84 12.34 7.55 19.93
C ILE A 84 11.27 6.47 20.04
N GLN A 85 10.02 6.85 19.78
CA GLN A 85 8.86 5.96 19.78
C GLN A 85 8.04 6.17 18.51
N TYR A 86 7.58 5.07 17.92
CA TYR A 86 6.59 5.05 16.84
C TYR A 86 5.33 4.30 17.29
N CYS A 87 4.28 4.31 16.46
CA CYS A 87 3.07 3.54 16.71
C CYS A 87 3.33 2.03 16.64
N GLU A 88 2.62 1.23 17.45
CA GLU A 88 2.72 -0.23 17.45
C GLU A 88 2.36 -0.89 16.10
N LEU A 89 1.71 -0.15 15.20
CA LEU A 89 1.42 -0.57 13.84
C LEU A 89 2.65 -0.59 12.91
N LEU A 90 3.77 0.00 13.34
CA LEU A 90 5.02 0.08 12.56
C LEU A 90 6.19 -0.66 13.25
N PRO A 91 6.05 -1.95 13.60
CA PRO A 91 7.08 -2.67 14.34
C PRO A 91 8.35 -2.93 13.51
N ARG A 92 8.27 -3.18 12.19
CA ARG A 92 9.49 -3.39 11.38
C ARG A 92 10.24 -2.07 11.20
N ILE A 93 9.53 -0.99 10.89
CA ILE A 93 10.12 0.35 10.78
C ILE A 93 10.77 0.78 12.11
N SER A 94 10.17 0.44 13.25
CA SER A 94 10.74 0.71 14.57
C SER A 94 12.11 0.04 14.80
N ARG A 95 12.42 -1.06 14.10
CA ARG A 95 13.71 -1.75 14.21
C ARG A 95 14.82 -1.12 13.37
N ILE A 96 14.48 -0.18 12.50
CA ILE A 96 15.40 0.44 11.56
C ILE A 96 15.49 1.95 11.76
N ALA A 97 14.99 2.48 12.88
CA ALA A 97 14.91 3.91 13.15
C ALA A 97 16.29 4.59 13.22
N ASP A 98 17.35 3.83 13.50
CA ASP A 98 18.73 4.29 13.40
C ASP A 98 19.16 4.68 11.98
N ARG A 99 18.49 4.16 10.94
CA ARG A 99 18.68 4.55 9.53
C ARG A 99 17.69 5.62 9.06
N LEU A 100 16.85 6.14 9.95
CA LEU A 100 15.81 7.11 9.63
C LEU A 100 16.05 8.44 10.35
N CYS A 101 15.71 9.54 9.70
CA CYS A 101 15.52 10.85 10.29
C CYS A 101 14.02 11.17 10.21
N THR A 102 13.33 11.19 11.35
CA THR A 102 11.90 11.50 11.39
C THR A 102 11.70 12.98 11.60
N ILE A 103 10.93 13.64 10.74
CA ILE A 103 10.54 15.04 10.90
C ILE A 103 9.12 15.09 11.45
N ARG A 104 8.87 15.80 12.56
CA ARG A 104 7.53 15.90 13.20
C ARG A 104 6.86 17.27 13.09
N SER A 105 7.40 18.16 12.27
CA SER A 105 7.02 19.57 12.19
C SER A 105 6.81 20.07 10.76
N LEU A 106 6.61 19.17 9.79
CA LEU A 106 6.29 19.53 8.41
C LEU A 106 4.90 20.18 8.35
N ALA A 107 4.78 21.31 7.67
CA ALA A 107 3.55 22.11 7.71
C ALA A 107 3.25 22.85 6.40
N THR A 108 2.10 22.56 5.79
CA THR A 108 1.59 23.26 4.60
C THR A 108 0.58 24.35 4.94
N ASP A 109 -0.06 24.24 6.12
CA ASP A 109 -1.26 24.97 6.50
C ASP A 109 -2.42 24.82 5.51
N ASP A 110 -2.42 23.75 4.70
CA ASP A 110 -3.43 23.47 3.69
C ASP A 110 -4.13 22.13 3.97
N ASN A 111 -5.46 22.16 4.12
CA ASN A 111 -6.28 20.99 4.42
C ASN A 111 -6.84 20.33 3.15
N THR A 112 -6.43 20.79 1.97
CA THR A 112 -6.94 20.30 0.68
C THR A 112 -5.89 19.44 -0.01
N HIS A 113 -6.26 18.23 -0.43
CA HIS A 113 -5.29 17.24 -0.89
C HIS A 113 -4.48 17.74 -2.08
N GLY A 114 -5.15 18.22 -3.13
CA GLY A 114 -4.50 18.60 -4.38
C GLY A 114 -3.55 19.79 -4.22
N SER A 115 -3.95 20.83 -3.48
CA SER A 115 -3.11 22.01 -3.27
C SER A 115 -1.98 21.78 -2.25
N SER A 116 -2.22 20.94 -1.23
CA SER A 116 -1.17 20.56 -0.28
C SER A 116 -0.13 19.63 -0.92
N ALA A 117 -0.57 18.64 -1.72
CA ALA A 117 0.32 17.79 -2.50
C ALA A 117 1.12 18.59 -3.54
N TYR A 118 0.48 19.54 -4.26
CA TYR A 118 1.17 20.47 -5.17
C TYR A 118 2.34 21.19 -4.47
N TYR A 119 2.13 21.60 -3.22
CA TYR A 119 3.14 22.30 -2.45
C TYR A 119 4.38 21.44 -2.20
N TYR A 120 4.21 20.19 -1.78
CA TYR A 120 5.34 19.26 -1.63
C TYR A 120 5.96 18.86 -2.97
N TYR A 121 5.18 18.74 -4.04
CA TYR A 121 5.70 18.38 -5.35
C TYR A 121 6.50 19.48 -6.01
N THR A 122 6.23 20.74 -5.73
CA THR A 122 6.85 21.87 -6.43
C THR A 122 7.74 22.72 -5.52
N GLY A 123 7.68 22.50 -4.20
CA GLY A 123 8.34 23.37 -3.22
C GLY A 123 7.72 24.76 -3.12
N THR A 124 6.52 24.98 -3.67
CA THR A 124 5.84 26.28 -3.65
C THR A 124 4.32 26.13 -3.67
N ASN A 125 3.60 27.01 -2.97
CA ASN A 125 2.13 27.09 -3.01
C ASN A 125 1.63 28.13 -4.04
N LYS A 126 2.50 28.55 -4.96
CA LYS A 126 2.21 29.60 -5.96
C LYS A 126 2.10 29.00 -7.35
N VAL A 127 1.46 29.73 -8.25
CA VAL A 127 1.50 29.50 -9.71
C VAL A 127 2.50 30.45 -10.38
N LYS A 128 2.76 30.23 -11.66
CA LYS A 128 3.52 31.14 -12.54
C LYS A 128 2.94 32.55 -12.44
N GLY A 129 3.80 33.51 -12.12
CA GLY A 129 3.40 34.90 -11.84
C GLY A 129 3.31 35.25 -10.35
N GLY A 130 3.52 34.27 -9.45
CA GLY A 130 3.68 34.51 -8.02
C GLY A 130 2.38 34.57 -7.21
N LEU A 131 1.23 34.39 -7.87
CA LEU A 131 -0.06 34.31 -7.20
C LEU A 131 -0.19 32.99 -6.42
N PRO A 132 -0.83 32.98 -5.25
CA PRO A 132 -1.17 31.75 -4.55
C PRO A 132 -2.02 30.82 -5.43
N LEU A 133 -1.80 29.51 -5.31
CA LEU A 133 -2.59 28.48 -5.97
C LEU A 133 -4.07 28.49 -5.54
N GLY A 134 -4.32 28.90 -4.29
CA GLY A 134 -5.57 28.69 -3.57
C GLY A 134 -5.60 27.32 -2.88
N LYS A 135 -6.29 27.23 -1.74
CA LYS A 135 -6.46 25.99 -0.96
C LYS A 135 -7.59 25.13 -1.50
N THR A 136 -7.49 24.76 -2.78
CA THR A 136 -8.55 24.07 -3.52
C THR A 136 -7.97 22.92 -4.31
N ASP A 137 -8.76 21.86 -4.44
CA ASP A 137 -8.57 20.90 -5.50
C ASP A 137 -8.86 21.68 -6.80
N ARG A 138 -7.85 21.78 -7.67
CA ARG A 138 -8.01 22.27 -9.05
C ARG A 138 -7.38 21.27 -10.01
N ALA A 139 -7.93 21.19 -11.22
CA ALA A 139 -7.30 20.42 -12.29
C ALA A 139 -5.90 21.02 -12.60
N ALA A 140 -4.96 20.14 -12.96
CA ALA A 140 -3.65 20.54 -13.42
C ALA A 140 -3.74 21.50 -14.61
N ASN A 141 -3.00 22.60 -14.55
CA ASN A 141 -2.90 23.60 -15.62
C ASN A 141 -1.43 23.89 -15.94
N ARG A 142 -0.88 23.14 -16.88
CA ARG A 142 0.53 23.21 -17.28
C ARG A 142 1.01 24.59 -17.72
N LEU A 143 0.14 25.51 -18.10
CA LEU A 143 0.56 26.87 -18.48
C LEU A 143 0.98 27.71 -17.26
N THR A 144 0.43 27.37 -16.10
CA THR A 144 0.57 28.14 -14.85
C THR A 144 1.21 27.33 -13.73
N ASP A 145 1.10 26.02 -13.74
CA ASP A 145 1.62 25.15 -12.68
C ASP A 145 3.15 25.19 -12.67
N TRP A 146 3.73 25.21 -11.47
CA TRP A 146 5.16 25.01 -11.31
C TRP A 146 5.56 23.59 -11.70
N PRO A 147 6.76 23.42 -12.28
CA PRO A 147 7.33 22.09 -12.51
C PRO A 147 7.52 21.37 -11.18
N SER A 148 7.31 20.05 -11.19
CA SER A 148 7.61 19.18 -10.05
C SER A 148 9.11 19.14 -9.72
N LEU A 149 9.47 18.75 -8.49
CA LEU A 149 10.85 18.44 -8.09
C LEU A 149 11.46 17.41 -9.03
N ALA A 150 10.68 16.38 -9.40
CA ALA A 150 11.09 15.35 -10.35
C ALA A 150 11.48 15.96 -11.72
N SER A 151 10.69 16.91 -12.24
CA SER A 151 10.98 17.60 -13.50
C SER A 151 12.19 18.52 -13.41
N VAL A 152 12.32 19.28 -12.33
CA VAL A 152 13.46 20.18 -12.11
C VAL A 152 14.77 19.39 -11.99
N ILE A 153 14.78 18.31 -11.20
CA ILE A 153 15.92 17.41 -11.05
C ILE A 153 16.22 16.72 -12.38
N GLY A 154 15.21 16.22 -13.09
CA GLY A 154 15.39 15.57 -14.40
C GLY A 154 16.03 16.51 -15.44
N LYS A 155 15.72 17.81 -15.37
CA LYS A 155 16.33 18.84 -16.22
C LYS A 155 17.77 19.17 -15.82
N LEU A 156 18.01 19.40 -14.53
CA LEU A 156 19.29 19.93 -14.04
C LEU A 156 20.34 18.84 -13.79
N LYS A 157 19.90 17.61 -13.54
CA LYS A 157 20.75 16.45 -13.28
C LYS A 157 20.24 15.24 -14.10
N PRO A 158 20.36 15.26 -15.43
CA PRO A 158 19.89 14.14 -16.26
C PRO A 158 20.61 12.83 -15.94
N ALA A 159 19.92 11.71 -16.16
CA ALA A 159 20.53 10.38 -16.08
C ALA A 159 21.49 10.18 -17.24
N SER A 160 22.67 9.62 -16.95
CA SER A 160 23.67 9.27 -17.98
C SER A 160 23.64 7.78 -18.36
N ARG A 161 23.01 6.93 -17.53
CA ARG A 161 22.98 5.46 -17.67
C ARG A 161 21.58 4.91 -17.93
N SER A 162 20.56 5.76 -17.88
CA SER A 162 19.16 5.42 -18.07
C SER A 162 18.54 6.40 -19.08
N PRO A 163 17.59 5.96 -19.92
CA PRO A 163 16.85 6.87 -20.80
C PRO A 163 15.86 7.73 -20.00
N PHE A 164 15.60 7.37 -18.75
CA PHE A 164 14.71 8.08 -17.85
C PHE A 164 15.51 8.80 -16.77
N SER A 165 15.40 10.13 -16.72
CA SER A 165 15.99 10.90 -15.63
C SER A 165 15.10 10.87 -14.39
N SER A 166 13.78 10.95 -14.60
CA SER A 166 12.78 10.96 -13.53
C SER A 166 11.61 10.05 -13.88
N VAL A 167 11.16 9.25 -12.91
CA VAL A 167 10.10 8.25 -13.08
C VAL A 167 9.04 8.39 -11.99
N ILE A 168 7.76 8.15 -12.32
CA ILE A 168 6.65 8.03 -11.38
C ILE A 168 6.03 6.63 -11.48
N LEU A 169 5.87 5.98 -10.33
CA LEU A 169 5.29 4.65 -10.13
C LEU A 169 4.19 4.68 -9.05
N PRO A 170 3.31 3.68 -9.02
CA PRO A 170 2.88 2.91 -10.18
C PRO A 170 1.89 3.70 -11.04
N GLU A 171 1.42 4.86 -10.58
CA GLU A 171 0.46 5.71 -11.28
C GLU A 171 0.51 7.14 -10.75
N LEU A 172 -0.05 8.10 -11.51
CA LEU A 172 -0.27 9.46 -11.01
C LEU A 172 -1.37 9.48 -9.95
N ILE A 173 -1.28 10.42 -9.02
CA ILE A 173 -2.31 10.60 -8.01
C ILE A 173 -3.51 11.35 -8.59
N LEU A 174 -4.68 10.77 -8.34
CA LEU A 174 -5.98 11.31 -8.66
C LEU A 174 -6.73 11.58 -7.36
N ASN A 175 -7.50 12.68 -7.29
CA ASN A 175 -8.42 12.93 -6.16
C ASN A 175 -9.64 12.00 -6.25
N ASN A 176 -10.22 11.96 -7.46
CA ASN A 176 -11.38 11.18 -7.88
C ASN A 176 -11.17 10.80 -9.36
N PRO A 177 -11.93 9.83 -9.91
CA PRO A 177 -11.85 9.51 -11.33
C PRO A 177 -11.97 10.77 -12.20
N GLY A 178 -10.94 11.04 -13.02
CA GLY A 178 -10.88 12.21 -13.90
C GLY A 178 -10.26 13.48 -13.31
N TYR A 179 -9.82 13.48 -12.03
CA TYR A 179 -9.25 14.64 -11.37
C TYR A 179 -7.79 14.46 -10.96
N LEU A 180 -6.87 14.88 -11.84
CA LEU A 180 -5.43 14.79 -11.62
C LEU A 180 -4.94 15.92 -10.69
N PHE A 181 -4.18 15.57 -9.64
CA PHE A 181 -3.51 16.59 -8.82
C PHE A 181 -2.53 17.40 -9.65
N ALA A 182 -2.56 18.71 -9.47
CA ALA A 182 -1.58 19.63 -10.06
C ALA A 182 -0.16 19.35 -9.54
N GLY A 183 0.85 19.80 -10.30
CA GLY A 183 2.24 19.81 -9.84
C GLY A 183 2.99 18.47 -9.96
N GLN A 184 2.38 17.44 -10.56
CA GLN A 184 3.04 16.13 -10.80
C GLN A 184 3.84 16.08 -12.12
N ASP A 185 3.85 17.16 -12.91
CA ASP A 185 4.43 17.18 -14.26
C ASP A 185 5.43 18.34 -14.47
N GLY A 186 5.85 18.55 -15.72
CA GLY A 186 6.80 19.61 -16.08
C GLY A 186 6.24 21.03 -15.96
N GLY A 187 4.95 21.19 -15.66
CA GLY A 187 4.31 22.49 -15.51
C GLY A 187 4.63 23.43 -16.68
N PHE A 188 4.94 24.68 -16.36
CA PHE A 188 5.27 25.69 -17.36
C PHE A 188 6.60 25.44 -18.09
N MET A 189 7.45 24.48 -17.65
CA MET A 189 8.62 24.06 -18.43
C MET A 189 8.22 23.27 -19.69
N GLY A 190 7.01 22.71 -19.71
CA GLY A 190 6.44 22.00 -20.84
C GLY A 190 6.73 20.50 -20.84
N ARG A 191 6.01 19.80 -21.72
CA ARG A 191 5.94 18.32 -21.78
C ARG A 191 7.28 17.60 -21.93
N GLY A 192 8.28 18.26 -22.54
CA GLY A 192 9.61 17.68 -22.72
C GLY A 192 10.35 17.41 -21.40
N TRP A 193 9.85 17.94 -20.29
CA TRP A 193 10.40 17.75 -18.94
C TRP A 193 9.42 17.04 -18.00
N ASP A 194 8.33 16.45 -18.53
CA ASP A 194 7.43 15.63 -17.73
C ASP A 194 8.21 14.40 -17.21
N PRO A 195 8.06 14.00 -15.94
CA PRO A 195 8.59 12.73 -15.46
C PRO A 195 7.93 11.58 -16.23
N GLN A 196 8.67 10.51 -16.48
CA GLN A 196 8.11 9.34 -17.16
C GLN A 196 7.19 8.58 -16.19
N VAL A 197 5.91 8.50 -16.52
CA VAL A 197 4.93 7.73 -15.74
C VAL A 197 4.85 6.32 -16.32
N PHE A 198 4.86 5.30 -15.45
CA PHE A 198 4.57 3.91 -15.84
C PHE A 198 3.34 3.40 -15.09
N PRO A 199 2.12 3.58 -15.64
CA PRO A 199 0.89 2.99 -15.15
C PRO A 199 1.05 1.46 -15.11
N CYS A 200 1.20 0.88 -13.93
CA CYS A 200 1.52 -0.55 -13.84
C CYS A 200 1.07 -1.19 -12.53
N ASP A 201 1.04 -2.52 -12.48
CA ASP A 201 0.81 -3.28 -11.25
C ASP A 201 1.88 -4.36 -11.10
N PRO A 202 3.02 -4.02 -10.46
CA PRO A 202 4.18 -4.91 -10.33
C PRO A 202 3.93 -6.12 -9.41
N SER A 203 2.75 -6.21 -8.79
CA SER A 203 2.33 -7.37 -8.00
C SER A 203 1.72 -8.51 -8.81
N ARG A 204 1.45 -8.27 -10.10
CA ARG A 204 0.93 -9.30 -11.00
C ARG A 204 2.00 -10.35 -11.34
N PRO A 205 1.57 -11.58 -11.70
CA PRO A 205 2.49 -12.70 -11.96
C PRO A 205 3.23 -12.50 -13.25
N GLU A 206 2.45 -12.18 -14.28
CA GLU A 206 2.87 -11.82 -15.63
C GLU A 206 2.93 -10.30 -15.70
N TYR A 207 3.81 -9.73 -14.87
CA TYR A 207 4.07 -8.31 -14.93
C TYR A 207 4.84 -8.00 -16.21
N GLU A 208 4.12 -7.51 -17.22
CA GLU A 208 4.70 -6.83 -18.37
C GLU A 208 4.36 -5.34 -18.30
N THR A 209 5.38 -4.49 -18.38
CA THR A 209 5.17 -3.04 -18.54
C THR A 209 5.43 -2.65 -19.97
N ASP A 210 4.51 -1.89 -20.53
CA ASP A 210 4.70 -1.21 -21.80
C ASP A 210 5.63 -0.01 -21.60
N ILE A 211 6.93 -0.28 -21.63
CA ILE A 211 8.01 0.70 -21.45
C ILE A 211 7.96 1.79 -22.54
N LEU A 212 7.29 1.53 -23.67
CA LEU A 212 7.20 2.43 -24.82
C LEU A 212 5.89 3.25 -24.86
N GLY A 213 4.96 3.02 -23.92
CA GLY A 213 3.62 3.64 -23.97
C GLY A 213 2.84 3.33 -25.24
N MET A 214 3.13 2.20 -25.88
CA MET A 214 2.42 1.66 -27.02
C MET A 214 1.20 0.83 -26.60
N VAL A 215 0.09 1.51 -26.33
CA VAL A 215 -1.25 0.91 -26.26
C VAL A 215 -1.42 -0.14 -27.39
N ASN A 216 -1.57 -1.42 -27.01
CA ASN A 216 -2.17 -2.55 -27.74
C ASN A 216 -1.91 -2.74 -29.25
N GLU A 217 -0.92 -2.10 -29.91
CA GLU A 217 -0.87 -2.11 -31.38
C GLU A 217 0.50 -2.23 -32.06
N VAL A 218 1.58 -2.54 -31.34
CA VAL A 218 2.91 -2.61 -31.98
C VAL A 218 3.63 -3.90 -31.63
N THR A 219 3.29 -4.97 -32.36
CA THR A 219 4.11 -6.18 -32.41
C THR A 219 5.55 -5.84 -32.82
N GLY A 220 6.53 -6.63 -32.34
CA GLY A 220 7.96 -6.46 -32.66
C GLY A 220 8.29 -6.13 -34.14
N PRO A 221 7.62 -6.73 -35.14
CA PRO A 221 7.79 -6.39 -36.56
C PRO A 221 7.44 -4.94 -36.93
N ARG A 222 6.47 -4.32 -36.25
CA ARG A 222 6.00 -2.96 -36.53
C ARG A 222 6.90 -1.90 -35.89
N LEU A 223 7.53 -2.23 -34.76
CA LEU A 223 8.64 -1.48 -34.16
C LEU A 223 9.89 -1.49 -35.04
N ALA A 224 10.26 -2.66 -35.58
CA ALA A 224 11.34 -2.77 -36.56
C ALA A 224 11.08 -1.90 -37.80
N ARG A 225 9.84 -1.88 -38.30
CA ARG A 225 9.43 -1.04 -39.45
C ARG A 225 9.52 0.47 -39.15
N ARG A 226 9.20 0.89 -37.93
CA ARG A 226 9.38 2.29 -37.48
C ARG A 226 10.87 2.66 -37.36
N ARG A 227 11.72 1.74 -36.88
CA ARG A 227 13.18 1.93 -36.88
C ARG A 227 13.72 2.08 -38.30
N THR A 228 13.31 1.20 -39.23
CA THR A 228 13.68 1.32 -40.65
C THR A 228 13.20 2.64 -41.28
N LEU A 229 12.01 3.13 -40.92
CA LEU A 229 11.51 4.42 -41.40
C LEU A 229 12.34 5.59 -40.86
N LEU A 230 12.71 5.54 -39.57
CA LEU A 230 13.54 6.53 -38.92
C LEU A 230 14.95 6.57 -39.55
N ASP A 231 15.53 5.41 -39.83
CA ASP A 231 16.82 5.29 -40.52
C ASP A 231 16.74 5.91 -41.92
N ARG A 232 15.69 5.59 -42.70
CA ARG A 232 15.45 6.17 -44.03
C ARG A 232 15.23 7.67 -44.02
N LEU A 233 14.57 8.22 -42.99
CA LEU A 233 14.43 9.66 -42.81
C LEU A 233 15.77 10.29 -42.46
N GLY A 234 16.53 9.69 -41.54
CA GLY A 234 17.88 10.12 -41.15
C GLY A 234 18.82 10.20 -42.36
N ASP A 235 18.84 9.18 -43.21
CA ASP A 235 19.68 9.12 -44.41
C ASP A 235 19.32 10.20 -45.44
N ARG A 236 18.03 10.54 -45.56
CA ARG A 236 17.57 11.63 -46.44
C ARG A 236 17.93 13.01 -45.92
N PHE A 237 18.01 13.20 -44.60
CA PHE A 237 18.41 14.50 -44.03
C PHE A 237 19.93 14.66 -43.90
N ALA A 238 20.70 13.57 -43.96
CA ALA A 238 22.16 13.58 -43.94
C ALA A 238 22.78 14.08 -45.27
N THR A 239 22.05 14.02 -46.39
CA THR A 239 22.56 14.33 -47.74
C THR A 239 22.43 15.81 -48.16
N GLY A 240 22.04 16.72 -47.26
CA GLY A 240 21.95 18.17 -47.53
C GLY A 240 22.77 19.06 -46.57
N GLN A 241 22.87 20.36 -46.83
CA GLN A 241 23.64 21.36 -46.03
C GLN A 241 23.20 21.51 -44.54
N ARG A 242 22.17 20.78 -44.09
CA ARG A 242 21.76 20.62 -42.67
C ARG A 242 22.32 19.35 -42.01
N GLY A 243 23.27 18.68 -42.66
CA GLY A 243 23.69 17.32 -42.37
C GLY A 243 24.25 17.06 -40.96
N GLN A 244 24.91 18.02 -40.31
CA GLN A 244 25.47 17.79 -38.97
C GLN A 244 24.39 17.75 -37.86
N ALA A 245 23.43 18.68 -37.86
CA ALA A 245 22.36 18.68 -36.86
C ALA A 245 21.40 17.49 -37.05
N ALA A 246 21.08 17.16 -38.30
CA ALA A 246 20.24 16.01 -38.64
C ALA A 246 20.94 14.66 -38.34
N ALA A 247 22.23 14.53 -38.66
CA ALA A 247 22.99 13.32 -38.32
C ALA A 247 23.18 13.18 -36.80
N THR A 248 23.35 14.29 -36.09
CA THR A 248 23.42 14.31 -34.62
C THR A 248 22.08 13.90 -34.01
N PHE A 249 20.96 14.46 -34.48
CA PHE A 249 19.61 14.04 -34.08
C PHE A 249 19.35 12.55 -34.37
N GLY A 250 19.72 12.06 -35.56
CA GLY A 250 19.60 10.65 -35.93
C GLY A 250 20.47 9.71 -35.08
N ARG A 251 21.66 10.13 -34.63
CA ARG A 251 22.47 9.38 -33.65
C ARG A 251 21.81 9.35 -32.25
N HIS A 252 21.32 10.49 -31.77
CA HIS A 252 20.63 10.57 -30.48
C HIS A 252 19.33 9.76 -30.44
N MET A 253 18.54 9.80 -31.53
CA MET A 253 17.32 8.99 -31.64
C MET A 253 17.63 7.49 -31.70
N ARG A 254 18.67 7.07 -32.43
CA ARG A 254 19.10 5.65 -32.44
C ARG A 254 19.58 5.19 -31.07
N HIS A 255 20.37 6.01 -30.39
CA HIS A 255 20.82 5.71 -29.03
C HIS A 255 19.65 5.65 -28.04
N ALA A 256 18.68 6.57 -28.12
CA ALA A 256 17.46 6.52 -27.31
C ALA A 256 16.65 5.24 -27.59
N PHE A 257 16.52 4.83 -28.86
CA PHE A 257 15.88 3.56 -29.23
C PHE A 257 16.66 2.34 -28.72
N GLU A 258 18.00 2.33 -28.76
CA GLU A 258 18.81 1.22 -28.24
C GLU A 258 18.76 1.11 -26.73
N VAL A 259 18.82 2.24 -26.02
CA VAL A 259 18.70 2.28 -24.56
C VAL A 259 17.30 1.84 -24.10
N LEU A 260 16.25 2.18 -24.86
CA LEU A 260 14.87 1.74 -24.59
C LEU A 260 14.63 0.25 -24.93
N LEU A 261 15.37 -0.32 -25.89
CA LEU A 261 15.10 -1.66 -26.40
C LEU A 261 16.02 -2.75 -25.82
N SER A 262 17.22 -2.44 -25.33
CA SER A 262 18.22 -3.46 -24.98
C SER A 262 19.23 -3.05 -23.89
N GLY A 263 18.83 -2.28 -22.87
CA GLY A 263 19.75 -1.79 -21.82
C GLY A 263 19.30 -2.04 -20.37
N PRO A 264 20.15 -1.71 -19.37
CA PRO A 264 19.85 -1.87 -17.93
C PRO A 264 18.53 -1.24 -17.46
N ALA A 265 18.05 -0.22 -18.18
CA ALA A 265 16.75 0.40 -17.91
C ALA A 265 15.55 -0.50 -18.24
N ARG A 266 15.65 -1.38 -19.26
CA ARG A 266 14.63 -2.38 -19.55
C ARG A 266 14.65 -3.48 -18.48
N GLU A 267 15.84 -3.95 -18.15
CA GLU A 267 16.02 -4.99 -17.13
C GLU A 267 15.44 -4.56 -15.79
N ALA A 268 15.44 -3.26 -15.46
CA ALA A 268 14.82 -2.76 -14.25
C ALA A 268 13.35 -3.15 -14.10
N PHE A 269 12.59 -3.29 -15.21
CA PHE A 269 11.18 -3.70 -15.21
C PHE A 269 10.98 -5.22 -15.19
N GLU A 270 12.03 -6.01 -15.37
CA GLU A 270 11.97 -7.49 -15.33
C GLU A 270 12.10 -7.96 -13.87
N LEU A 271 10.99 -7.88 -13.12
CA LEU A 271 10.92 -8.23 -11.69
C LEU A 271 11.01 -9.73 -11.44
N ASP A 272 10.75 -10.56 -12.44
CA ASP A 272 10.97 -12.01 -12.46
C ASP A 272 12.45 -12.39 -12.32
N ARG A 273 13.38 -11.45 -12.59
CA ARG A 273 14.80 -11.64 -12.29
C ARG A 273 15.13 -11.59 -10.80
N GLU A 274 14.22 -11.09 -9.96
CA GLU A 274 14.40 -11.08 -8.51
C GLU A 274 13.96 -12.40 -7.89
N ASN A 275 14.69 -12.85 -6.87
CA ASN A 275 14.31 -14.05 -6.14
C ASN A 275 12.90 -13.88 -5.51
N ASP A 276 12.07 -14.91 -5.61
CA ASP A 276 10.72 -14.89 -5.04
C ASP A 276 10.68 -14.56 -3.55
N SER A 277 11.66 -15.04 -2.78
CA SER A 277 11.78 -14.71 -1.35
C SER A 277 11.98 -13.21 -1.10
N LEU A 278 12.76 -12.53 -1.95
CA LEU A 278 12.91 -11.07 -1.84
C LEU A 278 11.62 -10.36 -2.20
N ARG A 279 10.94 -10.81 -3.27
CA ARG A 279 9.63 -10.26 -3.65
C ARG A 279 8.59 -10.47 -2.54
N ASP A 280 8.63 -11.58 -1.83
CA ASP A 280 7.77 -11.87 -0.68
C ASP A 280 8.08 -10.94 0.50
N LEU A 281 9.35 -10.63 0.76
CA LEU A 281 9.77 -9.68 1.81
C LEU A 281 9.29 -8.25 1.55
N TYR A 282 9.21 -7.82 0.29
CA TYR A 282 8.58 -6.54 -0.08
C TYR A 282 7.05 -6.59 0.07
N GLY A 283 6.47 -7.78 0.16
CA GLY A 283 5.03 -8.03 0.10
C GLY A 283 4.52 -8.06 -1.35
N ARG A 284 3.67 -9.05 -1.66
CA ARG A 284 3.05 -9.25 -2.98
C ARG A 284 1.83 -8.36 -3.22
N ASN A 285 1.96 -7.09 -2.86
CA ASN A 285 0.99 -6.03 -3.07
C ASN A 285 1.57 -4.95 -4.00
N LYS A 286 0.69 -4.12 -4.58
CA LYS A 286 1.09 -3.11 -5.60
C LYS A 286 2.09 -2.11 -5.04
N PHE A 287 2.00 -1.72 -3.76
CA PHE A 287 2.92 -0.76 -3.14
C PHE A 287 4.32 -1.34 -2.94
N GLY A 288 4.43 -2.50 -2.28
CA GLY A 288 5.69 -3.17 -1.99
C GLY A 288 6.47 -3.52 -3.26
N GLN A 289 5.79 -4.06 -4.27
CA GLN A 289 6.44 -4.34 -5.55
C GLN A 289 6.79 -3.06 -6.34
N SER A 290 6.11 -1.93 -6.11
CA SER A 290 6.54 -0.65 -6.70
C SER A 290 7.82 -0.13 -6.05
N LEU A 291 8.03 -0.37 -4.75
CA LEU A 291 9.29 -0.05 -4.08
C LEU A 291 10.44 -0.91 -4.60
N LEU A 292 10.20 -2.21 -4.82
CA LEU A 292 11.17 -3.11 -5.45
C LEU A 292 11.58 -2.61 -6.85
N LEU A 293 10.60 -2.21 -7.67
CA LEU A 293 10.86 -1.61 -8.98
C LEU A 293 11.64 -0.30 -8.86
N ALA A 294 11.32 0.55 -7.88
CA ALA A 294 12.06 1.78 -7.62
C ALA A 294 13.53 1.51 -7.28
N ARG A 295 13.82 0.46 -6.49
CA ARG A 295 15.21 0.05 -6.22
C ARG A 295 15.94 -0.30 -7.51
N ARG A 296 15.34 -1.13 -8.38
CA ARG A 296 15.93 -1.52 -9.67
C ARG A 296 16.14 -0.31 -10.59
N LEU A 297 15.22 0.65 -10.61
CA LEU A 297 15.36 1.88 -11.38
C LEU A 297 16.52 2.76 -10.89
N VAL A 298 16.67 2.92 -9.57
CA VAL A 298 17.82 3.63 -9.00
C VAL A 298 19.13 2.92 -9.35
N GLU A 299 19.17 1.60 -9.24
CA GLU A 299 20.32 0.76 -9.63
C GLU A 299 20.69 0.93 -11.12
N SER A 300 19.68 1.08 -11.99
CA SER A 300 19.84 1.40 -13.42
C SER A 300 20.31 2.83 -13.70
N GLY A 301 20.33 3.71 -12.69
CA GLY A 301 20.84 5.07 -12.77
C GLY A 301 19.77 6.16 -12.98
N VAL A 302 18.49 5.87 -12.74
CA VAL A 302 17.44 6.90 -12.67
C VAL A 302 17.74 7.85 -11.50
N ARG A 303 17.55 9.15 -11.71
CA ARG A 303 17.95 10.22 -10.78
C ARG A 303 16.86 10.57 -9.78
N PHE A 304 15.60 10.44 -10.18
CA PHE A 304 14.45 10.64 -9.31
C PHE A 304 13.39 9.58 -9.56
N VAL A 305 12.96 8.85 -8.53
CA VAL A 305 11.83 7.92 -8.62
C VAL A 305 10.78 8.32 -7.60
N GLN A 306 9.57 8.63 -8.04
CA GLN A 306 8.44 8.83 -7.15
C GLN A 306 7.62 7.55 -7.09
N VAL A 307 7.37 7.03 -5.89
CA VAL A 307 6.51 5.88 -5.62
C VAL A 307 5.28 6.39 -4.87
N ASN A 308 4.18 6.54 -5.58
CA ASN A 308 2.90 6.91 -5.02
C ASN A 308 2.24 5.69 -4.36
N TRP A 309 1.53 5.92 -3.25
CA TRP A 309 0.63 4.93 -2.71
C TRP A 309 -0.43 4.57 -3.77
N PRO A 310 -0.50 3.31 -4.21
CA PRO A 310 -1.44 2.93 -5.26
C PRO A 310 -2.87 2.98 -4.75
N ARG A 311 -3.80 3.27 -5.65
CA ARG A 311 -5.20 2.92 -5.41
C ARG A 311 -5.35 1.42 -5.66
N GLU A 312 -5.85 0.72 -4.66
CA GLU A 312 -6.23 -0.68 -4.85
C GLU A 312 -7.62 -0.76 -5.51
N PRO A 313 -7.97 -1.85 -6.23
CA PRO A 313 -9.28 -1.98 -6.90
C PRO A 313 -10.49 -1.74 -5.97
N GLY A 314 -10.35 -2.02 -4.66
CA GLY A 314 -11.35 -1.71 -3.63
C GLY A 314 -11.40 -0.25 -3.19
N ASP A 315 -10.32 0.53 -3.37
CA ASP A 315 -10.23 1.92 -2.92
C ASP A 315 -11.05 2.89 -3.80
N LEU A 316 -11.32 2.52 -5.06
CA LEU A 316 -12.20 3.31 -5.95
C LEU A 316 -13.67 3.26 -5.55
N SER A 317 -14.00 2.39 -4.60
CA SER A 317 -15.37 2.04 -4.21
C SER A 317 -15.72 2.50 -2.78
N VAL A 318 -14.79 3.20 -2.12
CA VAL A 318 -14.97 3.82 -0.81
C VAL A 318 -14.85 5.34 -0.93
N GLY A 319 -15.60 6.09 -0.12
CA GLY A 319 -15.57 7.57 -0.12
C GLY A 319 -14.28 8.18 0.43
N ASN A 320 -13.33 7.35 0.84
CA ASN A 320 -12.10 7.73 1.53
C ASN A 320 -10.95 6.78 1.10
N PRO A 321 -10.41 6.95 -0.12
CA PRO A 321 -9.38 6.07 -0.69
C PRO A 321 -8.00 6.27 -0.01
N VAL A 322 -7.00 5.43 -0.32
CA VAL A 322 -5.58 5.66 0.06
C VAL A 322 -5.42 5.95 1.57
N TRP A 323 -4.55 6.87 2.00
CA TRP A 323 -4.39 7.25 3.41
C TRP A 323 -5.49 8.20 3.93
N ASP A 324 -6.59 8.39 3.19
CA ASP A 324 -7.68 9.26 3.63
C ASP A 324 -8.52 8.63 4.75
N THR A 325 -8.13 8.89 5.99
CA THR A 325 -8.66 8.26 7.19
C THR A 325 -9.77 9.07 7.88
N HIS A 326 -10.48 9.95 7.17
CA HIS A 326 -11.64 10.68 7.74
C HIS A 326 -12.82 9.76 8.11
N PHE A 327 -12.73 8.47 7.78
CA PHE A 327 -13.61 7.40 8.22
C PHE A 327 -12.80 6.17 8.68
N ASP A 328 -13.20 5.52 9.79
CA ASP A 328 -12.59 4.31 10.38
C ASP A 328 -11.05 4.33 10.41
N ASN A 329 -10.47 5.36 11.04
CA ASN A 329 -9.01 5.52 11.10
C ASN A 329 -8.33 4.28 11.68
N THR A 330 -8.90 3.74 12.77
CA THR A 330 -8.38 2.55 13.46
C THR A 330 -8.30 1.35 12.53
N GLY A 331 -9.43 0.96 11.92
CA GLY A 331 -9.49 -0.17 11.03
C GLY A 331 -8.58 -0.01 9.82
N ARG A 332 -8.64 1.15 9.16
CA ARG A 332 -7.84 1.38 7.95
C ARG A 332 -6.34 1.38 8.22
N CYS A 333 -5.90 2.04 9.29
CA CYS A 333 -4.48 2.03 9.66
C CYS A 333 -4.01 0.61 9.98
N ARG A 334 -4.75 -0.14 10.80
CA ARG A 334 -4.37 -1.49 11.22
C ARG A 334 -4.44 -2.52 10.10
N ASP A 335 -5.46 -2.48 9.24
CA ASP A 335 -5.78 -3.59 8.34
C ASP A 335 -5.33 -3.36 6.89
N THR A 336 -5.10 -2.11 6.48
CA THR A 336 -4.93 -1.77 5.06
C THR A 336 -3.72 -0.86 4.78
N LEU A 337 -3.39 0.05 5.68
CA LEU A 337 -2.40 1.11 5.41
C LEU A 337 -1.04 0.83 6.06
N CYS A 338 -0.98 0.80 7.39
CA CYS A 338 0.28 0.63 8.11
C CYS A 338 0.98 -0.68 7.80
N PRO A 339 0.30 -1.83 7.63
CA PRO A 339 1.04 -3.07 7.41
C PRO A 339 1.79 -3.20 6.08
N PRO A 340 1.18 -2.96 4.88
CA PRO A 340 1.94 -2.98 3.65
C PRO A 340 3.01 -1.88 3.60
N PHE A 341 2.78 -0.75 4.31
CA PHE A 341 3.80 0.27 4.50
C PHE A 341 4.97 -0.21 5.37
N ASP A 342 4.69 -0.76 6.56
CA ASP A 342 5.69 -1.27 7.50
C ASP A 342 6.55 -2.35 6.85
N LEU A 343 5.92 -3.30 6.15
CA LEU A 343 6.61 -4.37 5.43
C LEU A 343 7.42 -3.83 4.24
N GLY A 344 6.76 -3.14 3.31
CA GLY A 344 7.40 -2.72 2.06
C GLY A 344 8.51 -1.70 2.28
N PHE A 345 8.29 -0.69 3.12
CA PHE A 345 9.26 0.37 3.36
C PHE A 345 10.47 -0.11 4.17
N SER A 346 10.27 -0.95 5.20
CA SER A 346 11.40 -1.48 5.97
C SER A 346 12.30 -2.37 5.11
N THR A 347 11.69 -3.28 4.33
CA THR A 347 12.42 -4.13 3.38
C THR A 347 13.13 -3.29 2.32
N PHE A 348 12.51 -2.21 1.82
CA PHE A 348 13.14 -1.32 0.84
C PHE A 348 14.41 -0.67 1.38
N ILE A 349 14.38 -0.16 2.62
CA ILE A 349 15.56 0.42 3.27
C ILE A 349 16.64 -0.66 3.47
N ASP A 350 16.24 -1.86 3.93
CA ASP A 350 17.16 -2.99 4.11
C ASP A 350 17.83 -3.43 2.80
N ASP A 351 17.07 -3.56 1.71
CA ASP A 351 17.58 -3.98 0.39
C ASP A 351 18.50 -2.91 -0.22
N LEU A 352 18.18 -1.62 -0.07
CA LEU A 352 19.09 -0.55 -0.47
C LEU A 352 20.41 -0.59 0.31
N ASP A 353 20.35 -0.81 1.62
CA ASP A 353 21.51 -0.86 2.52
C ASP A 353 22.41 -2.06 2.20
N GLN A 354 21.83 -3.26 2.08
CA GLN A 354 22.55 -4.49 1.73
C GLN A 354 23.28 -4.40 0.38
N ARG A 355 22.77 -3.58 -0.54
CA ARG A 355 23.37 -3.34 -1.86
C ARG A 355 24.33 -2.15 -1.87
N GLY A 356 24.51 -1.44 -0.75
CA GLY A 356 25.27 -0.19 -0.68
C GLY A 356 24.64 0.97 -1.45
N LEU A 357 23.39 0.84 -1.90
CA LEU A 357 22.67 1.88 -2.62
C LEU A 357 22.13 2.97 -1.69
N LEU A 358 21.92 2.66 -0.41
CA LEU A 358 21.39 3.61 0.57
C LEU A 358 22.35 4.79 0.81
N GLU A 359 23.67 4.56 0.73
CA GLU A 359 24.69 5.61 0.88
C GLU A 359 24.64 6.66 -0.24
N ASP A 360 24.17 6.27 -1.43
CA ASP A 360 24.09 7.09 -2.64
C ASP A 360 22.66 7.56 -2.96
N THR A 361 21.65 7.07 -2.24
CA THR A 361 20.23 7.33 -2.51
C THR A 361 19.58 8.06 -1.35
N LEU A 362 19.03 9.25 -1.61
CA LEU A 362 18.14 9.93 -0.67
C LEU A 362 16.75 9.29 -0.75
N VAL A 363 16.21 8.83 0.36
CA VAL A 363 14.82 8.34 0.45
C VAL A 363 14.00 9.33 1.26
N VAL A 364 12.84 9.74 0.73
CA VAL A 364 11.95 10.73 1.32
C VAL A 364 10.55 10.13 1.41
N VAL A 365 9.94 10.11 2.59
CA VAL A 365 8.54 9.69 2.80
C VAL A 365 7.70 10.88 3.23
N LEU A 366 6.66 11.19 2.44
CA LEU A 366 5.74 12.30 2.67
C LEU A 366 4.31 11.90 2.35
N GLY A 367 3.36 12.73 2.77
CA GLY A 367 1.97 12.73 2.29
C GLY A 367 1.55 14.15 1.92
N ASP A 368 0.26 14.37 1.70
CA ASP A 368 -0.25 15.70 1.38
C ASP A 368 -0.23 16.62 2.61
N PHE A 369 -0.62 16.10 3.78
CA PHE A 369 -0.74 16.79 5.07
C PHE A 369 -0.90 15.76 6.21
N GLY A 370 -1.03 16.20 7.46
CA GLY A 370 -1.37 15.31 8.58
C GLY A 370 -2.87 15.21 8.84
N ARG A 371 -3.24 14.65 10.00
CA ARG A 371 -4.64 14.41 10.37
C ARG A 371 -5.02 15.06 11.69
N THR A 372 -6.30 15.34 11.90
CA THR A 372 -6.75 15.96 13.14
C THR A 372 -6.37 15.11 14.36
N PRO A 373 -5.90 15.74 15.45
CA PRO A 373 -5.70 15.03 16.71
C PRO A 373 -6.96 14.40 17.26
N LYS A 374 -8.12 15.03 17.07
CA LYS A 374 -9.38 14.51 17.59
C LYS A 374 -10.03 13.56 16.58
N ILE A 375 -10.47 12.39 17.05
CA ILE A 375 -11.28 11.46 16.28
C ILE A 375 -12.69 12.04 16.09
N ASN A 376 -13.18 12.03 14.85
CA ASN A 376 -14.49 12.55 14.47
C ASN A 376 -15.62 11.53 14.77
N LYS A 377 -16.88 11.92 14.54
CA LYS A 377 -18.06 11.08 14.82
C LYS A 377 -18.12 9.79 14.00
N ASN A 378 -17.38 9.74 12.90
CA ASN A 378 -17.28 8.60 11.99
C ASN A 378 -16.11 7.66 12.35
N GLY A 379 -15.45 7.89 13.50
CA GLY A 379 -14.28 7.12 13.92
C GLY A 379 -13.03 7.39 13.08
N GLY A 380 -13.02 8.46 12.29
CA GLY A 380 -11.89 8.88 11.47
C GLY A 380 -11.15 10.10 12.04
N ARG A 381 -10.10 10.54 11.34
CA ARG A 381 -9.43 11.82 11.56
C ARG A 381 -9.55 12.70 10.31
N ASP A 382 -9.99 13.94 10.48
CA ASP A 382 -10.20 14.87 9.37
C ASP A 382 -8.88 15.46 8.86
N HIS A 383 -8.94 16.23 7.76
CA HIS A 383 -7.77 16.81 7.11
C HIS A 383 -7.08 17.85 7.98
N TRP A 384 -5.74 17.84 8.02
CA TRP A 384 -4.98 18.70 8.90
C TRP A 384 -3.61 19.10 8.33
N GLY A 385 -3.61 20.19 7.56
CA GLY A 385 -2.44 20.88 7.00
C GLY A 385 -1.44 21.52 7.99
N PRO A 386 -1.82 21.90 9.23
CA PRO A 386 -0.88 22.58 10.11
C PRO A 386 0.34 21.76 10.54
N VAL A 387 0.23 20.43 10.60
CA VAL A 387 1.36 19.58 10.97
C VAL A 387 1.23 18.18 10.38
N MET A 388 2.35 17.61 9.95
CA MET A 388 2.52 16.25 9.45
C MET A 388 3.87 15.71 9.94
N SER A 389 3.99 14.38 10.02
CA SER A 389 5.30 13.73 10.16
C SER A 389 5.81 13.20 8.82
N GLY A 390 7.11 13.28 8.56
CA GLY A 390 7.76 12.70 7.38
C GLY A 390 9.05 11.98 7.77
N VAL A 391 9.66 11.27 6.82
CA VAL A 391 10.91 10.53 7.06
C VAL A 391 11.90 10.80 5.95
N LEU A 392 13.18 10.99 6.32
CA LEU A 392 14.33 11.01 5.43
C LEU A 392 15.26 9.84 5.78
N ALA A 393 15.93 9.26 4.78
CA ALA A 393 16.95 8.23 4.97
C ALA A 393 18.00 8.27 3.86
N GLY A 394 19.16 7.67 4.14
CA GLY A 394 20.23 7.48 3.16
C GLY A 394 21.09 8.71 2.93
N ALA A 395 21.46 8.93 1.67
CA ALA A 395 22.56 9.82 1.28
C ALA A 395 22.49 11.23 1.88
N GLY A 396 23.49 11.56 2.69
CA GLY A 396 23.68 12.89 3.27
C GLY A 396 22.71 13.25 4.41
N VAL A 397 21.98 12.27 4.95
CA VAL A 397 21.05 12.46 6.07
C VAL A 397 21.70 12.05 7.41
N ALA A 398 21.55 12.88 8.44
CA ALA A 398 21.81 12.52 9.82
C ALA A 398 20.64 11.69 10.36
N THR A 399 20.84 10.40 10.61
CA THR A 399 19.79 9.43 10.97
C THR A 399 19.76 9.14 12.47
N GLY A 400 18.86 8.26 12.93
CA GLY A 400 18.73 7.91 14.34
C GLY A 400 18.23 9.08 15.19
N GLN A 401 17.46 9.99 14.59
CA GLN A 401 16.98 11.20 15.24
C GLN A 401 15.56 11.59 14.84
N VAL A 402 15.01 12.52 15.62
CA VAL A 402 13.77 13.23 15.32
C VAL A 402 14.11 14.72 15.19
N VAL A 403 13.73 15.34 14.08
CA VAL A 403 13.87 16.77 13.84
C VAL A 403 12.52 17.47 13.98
N GLY A 404 12.51 18.55 14.76
CA GLY A 404 11.31 19.28 15.13
C GLY A 404 10.34 18.48 15.99
N ALA A 405 9.27 19.15 16.42
CA ALA A 405 8.22 18.51 17.20
C ALA A 405 6.86 19.13 16.93
N SER A 406 5.83 18.31 16.99
CA SER A 406 4.46 18.79 17.17
C SER A 406 4.12 18.85 18.67
N ASP A 407 3.11 19.64 19.01
CA ASP A 407 2.68 19.86 20.39
C ASP A 407 2.23 18.58 21.12
N ARG A 408 1.87 18.70 22.40
CA ARG A 408 1.44 17.57 23.23
C ARG A 408 0.27 16.74 22.65
N ASN A 409 -0.52 17.33 21.77
CA ASN A 409 -1.68 16.71 21.15
C ASN A 409 -1.41 16.28 19.70
N GLY A 410 -0.30 16.68 19.09
CA GLY A 410 -0.03 16.47 17.67
C GLY A 410 -0.80 17.43 16.76
N SER A 411 -1.13 18.63 17.25
CA SER A 411 -2.01 19.58 16.56
C SER A 411 -1.27 20.68 15.79
N LEU A 412 -0.19 21.21 16.32
CA LEU A 412 0.61 22.26 15.68
C LEU A 412 2.09 21.96 15.86
N PRO A 413 2.99 22.47 14.99
CA PRO A 413 4.42 22.45 15.24
C PRO A 413 4.71 23.25 16.52
N SER A 414 5.35 22.61 17.50
CA SER A 414 5.83 23.27 18.73
C SER A 414 7.30 23.66 18.64
N GLU A 415 8.05 23.03 17.74
CA GLU A 415 9.49 23.22 17.57
C GLU A 415 9.88 23.05 16.10
N HIS A 416 10.72 23.98 15.61
CA HIS A 416 11.31 23.97 14.26
C HIS A 416 10.29 23.62 13.15
N ARG A 417 9.31 24.52 12.91
CA ARG A 417 8.34 24.36 11.82
C ARG A 417 9.06 24.34 10.47
N ILE A 418 8.92 23.25 9.71
CA ILE A 418 9.56 23.08 8.40
C ILE A 418 8.50 23.22 7.29
N PRO A 419 8.55 24.30 6.48
CA PRO A 419 7.70 24.44 5.30
C PRO A 419 8.21 23.58 4.11
N PRO A 420 7.36 23.28 3.11
CA PRO A 420 7.77 22.53 1.92
C PRO A 420 8.89 23.18 1.11
N GLU A 421 9.00 24.51 1.13
CA GLU A 421 10.11 25.25 0.53
C GLU A 421 11.46 24.76 1.08
N ASP A 422 11.59 24.67 2.40
CA ASP A 422 12.86 24.34 3.06
C ASP A 422 13.22 22.86 2.82
N LEU A 423 12.21 21.98 2.84
CA LEU A 423 12.40 20.58 2.46
C LEU A 423 12.85 20.46 0.99
N SER A 424 12.24 21.21 0.08
CA SER A 424 12.65 21.20 -1.34
C SER A 424 14.08 21.71 -1.54
N ALA A 425 14.49 22.78 -0.83
CA ALA A 425 15.85 23.29 -0.87
C ALA A 425 16.85 22.26 -0.35
N THR A 426 16.50 21.54 0.71
CA THR A 426 17.30 20.45 1.27
C THR A 426 17.47 19.30 0.28
N ILE A 427 16.39 18.88 -0.40
CA ILE A 427 16.44 17.84 -1.44
C ILE A 427 17.34 18.30 -2.61
N PHE A 428 17.20 19.53 -3.10
CA PHE A 428 18.06 20.06 -4.16
C PHE A 428 19.53 20.08 -3.74
N HIS A 429 19.82 20.56 -2.53
CA HIS A 429 21.17 20.58 -1.96
C HIS A 429 21.80 19.18 -1.93
N LEU A 430 21.11 18.19 -1.36
CA LEU A 430 21.58 16.81 -1.31
C LEU A 430 21.77 16.22 -2.71
N MET A 431 20.90 16.58 -3.66
CA MET A 431 21.03 16.21 -5.07
C MET A 431 22.11 17.01 -5.81
N GLY A 432 22.82 17.92 -5.17
CA GLY A 432 23.93 18.68 -5.77
C GLY A 432 23.45 19.77 -6.73
N ILE A 433 22.25 20.28 -6.49
CA ILE A 433 21.67 21.42 -7.19
C ILE A 433 21.65 22.57 -6.18
N ASP A 434 22.38 23.65 -6.48
CA ASP A 434 22.42 24.86 -5.65
C ASP A 434 20.98 25.41 -5.51
N PRO A 435 20.42 25.56 -4.29
CA PRO A 435 19.08 26.13 -4.08
C PRO A 435 18.89 27.54 -4.68
N GLU A 436 19.98 28.28 -4.94
CA GLU A 436 19.98 29.56 -5.64
C GLU A 436 19.88 29.44 -7.18
N THR A 437 19.82 28.22 -7.71
CA THR A 437 19.71 27.96 -9.15
C THR A 437 18.41 28.51 -9.72
N HIS A 438 18.50 29.04 -10.94
CA HIS A 438 17.36 29.48 -11.71
C HIS A 438 17.20 28.61 -12.96
N ILE A 439 15.97 28.18 -13.25
CA ILE A 439 15.61 27.60 -14.53
C ILE A 439 15.12 28.72 -15.46
N GLU A 440 15.55 28.67 -16.72
CA GLU A 440 15.06 29.59 -17.73
C GLU A 440 13.94 28.96 -18.55
N VAL A 441 12.83 29.69 -18.70
CA VAL A 441 11.69 29.31 -19.55
C VAL A 441 11.28 30.52 -20.38
N SER A 442 11.39 30.39 -21.70
CA SER A 442 11.06 31.46 -22.66
C SER A 442 11.76 32.80 -22.35
N GLY A 443 13.05 32.76 -22.00
CA GLY A 443 13.83 33.97 -21.70
C GLY A 443 13.62 34.54 -20.30
N ARG A 444 12.84 33.89 -19.42
CA ARG A 444 12.58 34.35 -18.05
C ARG A 444 13.20 33.40 -17.02
N PRO A 445 13.96 33.92 -16.03
CA PRO A 445 14.50 33.10 -14.96
C PRO A 445 13.43 32.85 -13.88
N PHE A 446 13.39 31.62 -13.36
CA PHE A 446 12.58 31.22 -12.21
C PHE A 446 13.49 30.51 -11.20
N LYS A 447 13.56 31.02 -9.97
CA LYS A 447 14.31 30.36 -8.89
C LYS A 447 13.64 29.03 -8.55
N ILE A 448 14.41 27.95 -8.41
CA ILE A 448 13.86 26.59 -8.25
C ILE A 448 13.20 26.36 -6.88
N THR A 449 13.57 27.14 -5.87
CA THR A 449 12.97 27.13 -4.53
C THR A 449 13.16 28.49 -3.87
N SER A 450 12.30 28.85 -2.93
CA SER A 450 12.52 30.01 -2.04
C SER A 450 12.96 29.61 -0.63
N GLY A 451 13.12 28.31 -0.37
CA GLY A 451 13.44 27.78 0.95
C GLY A 451 14.91 27.87 1.31
N GLN A 452 15.19 27.51 2.56
CA GLN A 452 16.53 27.35 3.10
C GLN A 452 16.79 25.86 3.38
N VAL A 453 18.06 25.47 3.33
CA VAL A 453 18.46 24.10 3.67
C VAL A 453 18.24 23.88 5.16
N VAL A 454 17.62 22.75 5.52
CA VAL A 454 17.40 22.35 6.91
C VAL A 454 18.68 21.65 7.39
N ASP A 455 19.57 22.41 8.02
CA ASP A 455 20.89 21.90 8.40
C ASP A 455 20.82 20.75 9.42
N GLU A 456 19.81 20.70 10.29
CA GLU A 456 19.68 19.64 11.30
C GLU A 456 19.47 18.24 10.71
N VAL A 457 18.94 18.15 9.48
CA VAL A 457 18.75 16.84 8.82
C VAL A 457 20.02 16.35 8.13
N LEU A 458 21.05 17.18 7.97
CA LEU A 458 22.24 16.85 7.20
C LEU A 458 23.26 16.07 8.05
N GLY A 459 23.79 14.98 7.51
CA GLY A 459 24.84 14.17 8.16
C GLY A 459 25.17 12.89 7.41
N SER A 460 26.04 12.06 7.97
CA SER A 460 26.58 10.88 7.27
C SER A 460 26.25 9.56 7.96
N GLY A 461 25.18 9.52 8.76
CA GLY A 461 24.80 8.34 9.54
C GLY A 461 24.06 8.69 10.84
N PRO A 462 23.90 7.72 11.75
CA PRO A 462 23.19 7.92 13.00
C PRO A 462 23.86 9.00 13.87
N VAL A 463 23.07 9.92 14.44
CA VAL A 463 23.59 10.93 15.38
C VAL A 463 24.02 10.35 16.73
N THR A 464 23.69 9.08 16.97
CA THR A 464 23.99 8.35 18.20
C THR A 464 24.24 6.88 17.93
N ASP A 465 25.21 6.32 18.64
CA ASP A 465 25.50 4.87 18.66
C ASP A 465 24.65 4.12 19.69
N ALA A 466 23.88 4.84 20.52
CA ALA A 466 23.04 4.20 21.52
C ALA A 466 21.96 3.35 20.85
N ARG A 467 21.75 2.14 21.37
CA ARG A 467 20.74 1.19 20.89
C ARG A 467 19.91 0.64 22.04
N THR A 468 18.65 0.36 21.77
CA THR A 468 17.73 -0.32 22.69
C THR A 468 16.93 -1.37 21.91
N PRO A 469 16.42 -2.44 22.54
CA PRO A 469 15.51 -3.36 21.86
C PRO A 469 14.26 -2.62 21.37
N ALA A 470 13.97 -2.73 20.06
CA ALA A 470 12.74 -2.21 19.50
C ALA A 470 11.53 -3.05 19.97
N GLY A 471 10.43 -2.36 20.25
CA GLY A 471 9.17 -2.97 20.66
C GLY A 471 8.33 -3.48 19.48
N GLY A 472 7.06 -3.75 19.78
CA GLY A 472 6.08 -4.21 18.80
C GLY A 472 6.23 -5.69 18.42
N ARG A 473 5.14 -6.26 17.92
CA ARG A 473 4.97 -7.69 17.64
C ARG A 473 4.99 -7.93 16.13
N ILE A 474 6.10 -8.43 15.59
CA ILE A 474 6.22 -8.80 14.17
C ILE A 474 5.31 -9.98 13.83
N ASP A 475 5.20 -10.94 14.76
CA ASP A 475 4.39 -12.16 14.66
C ASP A 475 2.87 -11.89 14.63
N ARG A 476 2.46 -10.64 14.91
CA ARG A 476 1.06 -10.21 14.89
C ARG A 476 0.69 -9.40 13.65
N LEU A 477 1.64 -9.09 12.79
CA LEU A 477 1.30 -8.55 11.48
C LEU A 477 0.93 -9.72 10.57
N PRO A 478 -0.28 -9.74 9.98
CA PRO A 478 -0.70 -10.88 9.17
C PRO A 478 0.32 -11.12 8.06
N ASP A 479 0.59 -12.38 7.73
CA ASP A 479 1.32 -12.69 6.51
C ASP A 479 0.49 -12.14 5.35
N PHE A 480 0.96 -11.07 4.71
CA PHE A 480 0.25 -10.37 3.62
C PHE A 480 0.16 -11.20 2.32
N ASN A 481 0.35 -12.52 2.42
CA ASN A 481 -0.01 -13.52 1.43
C ASN A 481 -1.53 -13.80 1.47
N ARG A 482 -2.32 -12.74 1.23
CA ARG A 482 -3.69 -12.74 0.70
C ARG A 482 -4.80 -13.53 1.42
N GLY A 483 -4.54 -14.17 2.57
CA GLY A 483 -5.56 -14.88 3.35
C GLY A 483 -6.53 -13.91 4.07
N PRO A 484 -7.85 -14.00 3.87
CA PRO A 484 -8.82 -13.12 4.55
C PRO A 484 -8.95 -13.39 6.06
N ILE A 485 -8.42 -14.52 6.55
CA ILE A 485 -8.40 -14.93 7.95
C ILE A 485 -6.99 -15.38 8.35
N SER A 486 -6.63 -15.19 9.61
CA SER A 486 -5.25 -15.36 10.13
C SER A 486 -4.90 -16.79 10.56
N ASN A 487 -5.89 -17.69 10.69
CA ASN A 487 -5.68 -19.03 11.25
C ASN A 487 -6.72 -20.06 10.74
N GLU A 488 -6.45 -20.68 9.60
CA GLU A 488 -7.38 -21.63 8.95
C GLU A 488 -7.45 -23.00 9.65
N THR A 489 -6.33 -23.44 10.24
CA THR A 489 -6.13 -24.79 10.77
C THR A 489 -5.95 -24.85 12.29
N PHE A 490 -6.16 -23.73 12.98
CA PHE A 490 -6.03 -23.60 14.45
C PHE A 490 -4.63 -23.96 14.99
N THR A 491 -3.59 -23.89 14.16
CA THR A 491 -2.21 -24.28 14.52
C THR A 491 -1.41 -23.17 15.21
N VAL A 492 -1.83 -21.92 15.05
CA VAL A 492 -1.19 -20.72 15.61
C VAL A 492 -2.14 -20.03 16.60
N GLY A 493 -1.63 -19.22 17.54
CA GLY A 493 -2.44 -18.53 18.55
C GLY A 493 -2.53 -19.26 19.91
N ARG A 494 -3.34 -18.75 20.85
CA ARG A 494 -3.59 -19.37 22.16
C ARG A 494 -4.96 -20.04 22.18
N THR A 495 -5.16 -21.02 23.06
CA THR A 495 -6.50 -21.54 23.37
C THR A 495 -7.38 -20.38 23.84
N ILE A 496 -8.59 -20.29 23.29
CA ILE A 496 -9.58 -19.30 23.71
C ILE A 496 -9.97 -19.60 25.17
N GLU A 497 -9.52 -18.76 26.08
CA GLU A 497 -9.78 -18.85 27.52
C GLU A 497 -10.33 -17.51 28.04
N GLY A 498 -11.43 -17.54 28.82
CA GLY A 498 -11.94 -16.35 29.54
C GLY A 498 -12.76 -15.35 28.71
N SER A 499 -13.07 -14.17 29.27
CA SER A 499 -13.90 -13.15 28.59
C SER A 499 -13.21 -12.53 27.37
N VAL A 500 -13.97 -12.40 26.27
CA VAL A 500 -13.69 -11.72 24.98
C VAL A 500 -12.25 -11.21 24.81
N GLY A 501 -11.39 -12.05 24.22
CA GLY A 501 -10.09 -11.59 23.70
C GLY A 501 -10.26 -10.71 22.46
N HIS A 502 -9.24 -9.91 22.15
CA HIS A 502 -9.18 -9.10 20.92
C HIS A 502 -9.43 -9.97 19.68
N ALA A 503 -10.36 -9.52 18.81
CA ALA A 503 -10.90 -10.26 17.66
C ALA A 503 -9.91 -10.52 16.50
N GLU A 504 -8.61 -10.39 16.77
CA GLU A 504 -7.53 -10.58 15.81
C GLU A 504 -7.30 -12.08 15.45
N ASN A 505 -7.87 -12.98 16.25
CA ASN A 505 -7.91 -14.42 16.04
C ASN A 505 -9.35 -14.93 16.23
N TRP A 506 -9.56 -16.24 16.10
CA TRP A 506 -10.81 -16.86 16.50
C TRP A 506 -11.22 -16.46 17.93
N VAL A 507 -12.44 -15.97 18.09
CA VAL A 507 -13.10 -15.61 19.34
C VAL A 507 -14.22 -16.60 19.61
N GLY A 508 -14.33 -17.03 20.86
CA GLY A 508 -15.40 -17.89 21.36
C GLY A 508 -16.35 -17.11 22.27
N LEU A 509 -17.66 -17.26 22.06
CA LEU A 509 -18.70 -16.64 22.89
C LEU A 509 -19.80 -17.65 23.25
N PRO A 510 -19.94 -18.08 24.51
CA PRO A 510 -18.96 -17.89 25.57
C PRO A 510 -17.70 -18.73 25.28
N ALA A 511 -16.55 -18.18 25.62
CA ALA A 511 -15.29 -18.91 25.60
C ALA A 511 -15.24 -19.96 26.73
N TRP A 512 -14.53 -21.04 26.49
CA TRP A 512 -14.20 -22.00 27.53
C TRP A 512 -13.41 -21.32 28.66
N ALA A 513 -13.66 -21.74 29.90
CA ALA A 513 -12.98 -21.18 31.07
C ALA A 513 -12.60 -22.30 32.04
N PRO A 514 -11.37 -22.34 32.59
CA PRO A 514 -10.95 -23.36 33.54
C PRO A 514 -11.83 -23.46 34.80
N LEU A 515 -12.43 -22.34 35.21
CA LEU A 515 -13.32 -22.25 36.38
C LEU A 515 -14.75 -22.73 36.07
N GLN A 516 -15.13 -22.86 34.80
CA GLN A 516 -16.43 -23.36 34.33
C GLN A 516 -16.26 -24.26 33.08
N PRO A 517 -15.52 -25.37 33.19
CA PRO A 517 -15.07 -26.13 32.01
C PRO A 517 -16.17 -26.94 31.31
N GLY A 518 -17.32 -27.13 31.98
CA GLY A 518 -18.42 -27.98 31.51
C GLY A 518 -19.58 -27.26 30.81
N GLY A 519 -19.56 -25.92 30.76
CA GLY A 519 -20.65 -25.12 30.19
C GLY A 519 -20.77 -25.22 28.67
N PHE A 520 -21.92 -24.82 28.12
CA PHE A 520 -22.12 -24.66 26.68
C PHE A 520 -21.27 -23.48 26.17
N CYS A 521 -20.16 -23.78 25.51
CA CYS A 521 -19.10 -22.80 25.19
C CYS A 521 -18.32 -23.16 23.92
N VAL A 522 -17.22 -22.43 23.70
CA VAL A 522 -16.29 -22.59 22.57
C VAL A 522 -14.85 -22.70 23.08
N ALA A 523 -14.14 -23.74 22.65
CA ALA A 523 -12.71 -23.93 22.88
C ALA A 523 -11.96 -23.91 21.54
N SER A 524 -10.70 -23.45 21.52
CA SER A 524 -9.86 -23.50 20.31
C SER A 524 -8.49 -24.13 20.57
N ARG A 525 -7.81 -24.53 19.49
CA ARG A 525 -6.50 -25.16 19.53
C ARG A 525 -6.48 -26.45 20.37
N VAL A 526 -7.62 -27.13 20.47
CA VAL A 526 -7.72 -28.42 21.17
C VAL A 526 -6.87 -29.43 20.41
N ALA A 527 -5.92 -30.06 21.12
CA ALA A 527 -5.09 -31.10 20.55
C ALA A 527 -5.89 -32.40 20.45
N VAL A 528 -6.06 -32.89 19.23
CA VAL A 528 -6.72 -34.17 18.96
C VAL A 528 -5.70 -35.14 18.41
N GLU A 529 -5.53 -36.25 19.11
CA GLU A 529 -4.66 -37.34 18.69
C GLU A 529 -5.35 -38.18 17.61
N SER A 530 -4.66 -38.36 16.49
CA SER A 530 -5.07 -39.25 15.41
C SER A 530 -3.88 -40.16 15.06
N GLY A 531 -3.76 -41.28 15.76
CA GLY A 531 -2.61 -42.18 15.64
C GLY A 531 -1.31 -41.53 16.12
N LYS A 532 -0.30 -41.39 15.24
CA LYS A 532 1.00 -40.75 15.56
C LYS A 532 1.03 -39.22 15.32
N ARG A 533 -0.08 -38.62 14.90
CA ARG A 533 -0.16 -37.19 14.55
C ARG A 533 -1.11 -36.47 15.50
N VAL A 534 -0.71 -35.27 15.92
CA VAL A 534 -1.56 -34.35 16.69
C VAL A 534 -2.09 -33.29 15.73
N ARG A 535 -3.42 -33.11 15.68
CA ARG A 535 -4.06 -32.01 14.98
C ARG A 535 -4.61 -31.01 15.99
N HIS A 536 -4.64 -29.72 15.63
CA HIS A 536 -5.37 -28.70 16.37
C HIS A 536 -6.70 -28.37 15.69
N GLU A 537 -7.72 -28.07 16.49
CA GLU A 537 -9.06 -27.70 16.02
C GLU A 537 -9.78 -26.79 17.04
N ALA A 538 -10.94 -26.27 16.66
CA ALA A 538 -11.86 -25.65 17.61
C ALA A 538 -13.08 -26.55 17.89
N GLN A 539 -13.62 -26.45 19.09
CA GLN A 539 -14.74 -27.25 19.58
C GLN A 539 -15.85 -26.33 20.09
N ILE A 540 -17.10 -26.65 19.74
CA ILE A 540 -18.29 -25.90 20.15
C ILE A 540 -19.30 -26.87 20.76
N GLY A 541 -19.85 -26.55 21.92
CA GLY A 541 -20.83 -27.40 22.59
C GLY A 541 -20.57 -27.52 24.09
N PHE A 542 -20.85 -28.69 24.66
CA PHE A 542 -20.63 -29.00 26.07
C PHE A 542 -19.88 -30.32 26.24
N GLY A 543 -19.12 -30.43 27.33
CA GLY A 543 -18.20 -31.56 27.54
C GLY A 543 -16.89 -31.44 26.75
N LEU A 544 -16.43 -30.20 26.53
CA LEU A 544 -15.31 -29.89 25.65
C LEU A 544 -13.95 -30.27 26.24
N ALA A 545 -12.94 -30.42 25.38
CA ALA A 545 -11.54 -30.62 25.77
C ALA A 545 -11.32 -31.75 26.79
N GLY A 546 -12.10 -32.84 26.70
CA GLY A 546 -12.01 -34.00 27.58
C GLY A 546 -12.54 -33.78 29.00
N HIS A 547 -13.28 -32.70 29.26
CA HIS A 547 -13.88 -32.40 30.57
C HIS A 547 -15.37 -32.75 30.58
N ALA A 548 -15.88 -33.13 31.75
CA ALA A 548 -17.31 -33.45 31.91
C ALA A 548 -18.20 -32.21 31.71
N ALA A 549 -19.33 -32.40 31.03
CA ALA A 549 -20.32 -31.35 30.84
C ALA A 549 -21.10 -31.04 32.14
N GLY A 550 -21.51 -29.80 32.32
CA GLY A 550 -22.26 -29.36 33.48
C GLY A 550 -22.83 -27.95 33.34
N GLY A 551 -23.84 -27.64 34.15
CA GLY A 551 -24.50 -26.33 34.15
C GLY A 551 -25.81 -26.30 33.36
N ARG A 552 -26.42 -25.13 33.34
CA ARG A 552 -27.74 -24.88 32.75
C ARG A 552 -27.61 -24.07 31.47
N ILE A 553 -28.29 -24.50 30.42
CA ILE A 553 -28.40 -23.82 29.13
C ILE A 553 -29.83 -23.29 29.01
N ASP A 554 -30.00 -21.97 29.13
CA ASP A 554 -31.30 -21.33 28.93
C ASP A 554 -31.63 -21.21 27.43
N THR A 555 -32.91 -21.19 27.09
CA THR A 555 -33.39 -21.01 25.71
C THR A 555 -32.85 -19.70 25.12
N GLY A 556 -32.34 -19.76 23.89
CA GLY A 556 -31.70 -18.64 23.19
C GLY A 556 -30.21 -18.47 23.49
N THR A 557 -29.62 -19.31 24.35
CA THR A 557 -28.16 -19.30 24.57
C THR A 557 -27.44 -19.69 23.28
N ARG A 558 -26.40 -18.92 22.91
CA ARG A 558 -25.59 -19.13 21.71
C ARG A 558 -24.15 -19.42 22.08
N ALA A 559 -23.57 -20.40 21.41
CA ALA A 559 -22.13 -20.63 21.33
C ALA A 559 -21.64 -20.22 19.93
N VAL A 560 -20.76 -19.23 19.86
CA VAL A 560 -20.30 -18.61 18.62
C VAL A 560 -18.79 -18.66 18.54
N LEU A 561 -18.27 -19.36 17.55
CA LEU A 561 -16.87 -19.29 17.14
C LEU A 561 -16.79 -18.33 15.96
N ALA A 562 -16.10 -17.20 16.09
CA ALA A 562 -16.06 -16.18 15.06
C ALA A 562 -14.66 -15.62 14.82
N GLN A 563 -14.41 -15.12 13.62
CA GLN A 563 -13.20 -14.38 13.29
C GLN A 563 -13.55 -13.20 12.39
N GLU A 564 -12.90 -12.07 12.62
CA GLU A 564 -12.92 -10.93 11.71
C GLU A 564 -12.24 -11.30 10.38
N ILE A 565 -12.75 -10.77 9.26
CA ILE A 565 -12.06 -10.81 7.97
C ILE A 565 -11.16 -9.58 7.86
N TYR A 566 -9.87 -9.82 7.64
CA TYR A 566 -8.90 -8.76 7.39
C TYR A 566 -8.99 -8.26 5.95
N ASN A 567 -8.61 -7.00 5.74
CA ASN A 567 -8.48 -6.39 4.41
C ASN A 567 -9.74 -6.58 3.53
N GLN A 568 -10.91 -6.39 4.16
CA GLN A 568 -12.20 -6.48 3.50
C GLN A 568 -12.31 -5.50 2.31
N ARG A 569 -12.81 -6.02 1.18
CA ARG A 569 -13.05 -5.31 -0.08
C ARG A 569 -14.39 -5.72 -0.69
N PRO A 570 -14.99 -4.89 -1.55
CA PRO A 570 -16.14 -5.34 -2.33
C PRO A 570 -15.76 -6.50 -3.25
N GLY A 571 -16.60 -7.52 -3.26
CA GLY A 571 -16.32 -8.76 -3.97
C GLY A 571 -17.15 -9.93 -3.43
N ARG A 572 -16.93 -11.09 -4.02
CA ARG A 572 -17.59 -12.34 -3.64
C ARG A 572 -16.79 -12.99 -2.52
N TYR A 573 -17.41 -13.16 -1.36
CA TYR A 573 -16.86 -13.93 -0.26
C TYR A 573 -17.52 -15.30 -0.23
N LYS A 574 -16.71 -16.33 0.04
CA LYS A 574 -17.18 -17.67 0.36
C LYS A 574 -16.46 -18.19 1.59
N PHE A 575 -17.23 -18.47 2.63
CA PHE A 575 -16.74 -19.07 3.86
C PHE A 575 -17.08 -20.55 3.86
N THR A 576 -16.07 -21.40 3.98
CA THR A 576 -16.19 -22.86 4.01
C THR A 576 -15.59 -23.42 5.28
N VAL A 577 -16.26 -24.37 5.91
CA VAL A 577 -15.85 -24.97 7.17
C VAL A 577 -15.96 -26.47 7.10
N ARG A 578 -14.89 -27.17 7.49
CA ARG A 578 -14.86 -28.63 7.62
C ARG A 578 -15.24 -29.01 9.04
N LEU A 579 -16.31 -29.77 9.18
CA LEU A 579 -16.98 -30.05 10.45
C LEU A 579 -17.05 -31.56 10.72
N ALA A 580 -16.68 -31.98 11.92
CA ALA A 580 -17.02 -33.29 12.46
C ALA A 580 -17.85 -33.11 13.74
N ALA A 581 -18.53 -34.15 14.21
CA ALA A 581 -19.31 -34.05 15.44
C ALA A 581 -19.29 -35.37 16.23
N GLU A 582 -19.16 -35.26 17.55
CA GLU A 582 -19.29 -36.37 18.48
C GLU A 582 -20.28 -35.99 19.58
N ALA A 583 -21.11 -36.94 20.01
CA ALA A 583 -22.04 -36.74 21.11
C ALA A 583 -22.40 -38.08 21.71
N ASP A 584 -22.83 -38.08 22.97
CA ASP A 584 -23.47 -39.25 23.53
C ASP A 584 -24.78 -39.57 22.79
N PRO A 585 -25.23 -40.84 22.78
CA PRO A 585 -26.40 -41.26 21.99
C PRO A 585 -27.69 -40.50 22.33
N HIS A 586 -27.87 -40.10 23.60
CA HIS A 586 -29.05 -39.37 24.04
C HIS A 586 -29.02 -37.92 23.56
N ALA A 587 -27.86 -37.25 23.68
CA ALA A 587 -27.65 -35.91 23.18
C ALA A 587 -27.75 -35.84 21.65
N ALA A 588 -27.17 -36.80 20.93
CA ALA A 588 -27.23 -36.87 19.46
C ALA A 588 -28.68 -36.95 18.96
N LYS A 589 -29.51 -37.81 19.57
CA LYS A 589 -30.92 -37.96 19.22
C LYS A 589 -31.75 -36.71 19.55
N ALA A 590 -31.42 -36.03 20.64
CA ALA A 590 -32.13 -34.83 21.09
C ALA A 590 -31.71 -33.57 20.31
N TRP A 591 -30.53 -33.57 19.69
CA TRP A 591 -29.92 -32.38 19.10
C TRP A 591 -30.84 -31.64 18.14
N ALA A 592 -31.40 -32.33 17.14
CA ALA A 592 -32.23 -31.73 16.09
C ALA A 592 -33.48 -31.00 16.61
N THR A 593 -33.95 -31.34 17.83
CA THR A 593 -35.12 -30.71 18.46
C THR A 593 -34.76 -29.59 19.45
N ARG A 594 -33.48 -29.52 19.87
CA ARG A 594 -33.03 -28.61 20.92
C ARG A 594 -32.04 -27.56 20.40
N PHE A 595 -31.27 -27.85 19.37
CA PHE A 595 -30.21 -26.99 18.87
C PHE A 595 -30.35 -26.72 17.38
N ARG A 596 -29.89 -25.53 16.95
CA ARG A 596 -29.70 -25.18 15.56
C ARG A 596 -28.26 -24.78 15.32
N ALA A 597 -27.66 -25.32 14.26
CA ALA A 597 -26.30 -25.00 13.87
C ALA A 597 -26.29 -24.36 12.47
N ARG A 598 -25.44 -23.35 12.30
CA ARG A 598 -25.26 -22.64 11.03
C ARG A 598 -23.91 -21.95 10.96
N ILE A 599 -23.42 -21.75 9.75
CA ILE A 599 -22.28 -20.87 9.50
C ILE A 599 -22.79 -19.55 8.93
N ALA A 600 -22.09 -18.46 9.19
CA ALA A 600 -22.53 -17.13 8.79
C ALA A 600 -21.38 -16.22 8.35
N LEU A 601 -21.67 -15.37 7.37
CA LEU A 601 -20.97 -14.11 7.13
C LEU A 601 -21.73 -13.02 7.88
N PHE A 602 -21.04 -12.17 8.64
CA PHE A 602 -21.65 -11.08 9.42
C PHE A 602 -20.92 -9.75 9.19
N ARG A 603 -21.58 -8.65 9.54
CA ARG A 603 -20.96 -7.33 9.71
C ARG A 603 -21.01 -6.90 11.17
N PHE A 604 -20.04 -6.10 11.60
CA PHE A 604 -20.15 -5.40 12.88
C PHE A 604 -21.17 -4.25 12.76
N THR A 605 -21.88 -3.98 13.84
CA THR A 605 -22.85 -2.88 13.90
C THR A 605 -22.25 -1.61 14.51
N ASP A 606 -21.03 -1.68 15.05
CA ASP A 606 -20.22 -0.54 15.49
C ASP A 606 -18.73 -0.66 15.10
N LEU A 607 -17.99 0.44 15.26
CA LEU A 607 -16.56 0.54 14.93
C LEU A 607 -15.64 -0.04 16.01
N THR A 608 -16.18 -0.44 17.16
CA THR A 608 -15.39 -1.15 18.19
C THR A 608 -15.19 -2.62 17.82
N ARG A 609 -15.96 -3.10 16.82
CA ARG A 609 -15.92 -4.47 16.31
C ARG A 609 -16.18 -5.50 17.41
N ASP A 610 -17.13 -5.16 18.29
CA ASP A 610 -17.62 -6.04 19.35
C ASP A 610 -18.44 -7.18 18.72
N MET A 611 -18.02 -8.41 18.98
CA MET A 611 -18.66 -9.63 18.47
C MET A 611 -20.10 -9.82 18.97
N THR A 612 -20.47 -9.20 20.10
CA THR A 612 -21.86 -9.19 20.58
C THR A 612 -22.76 -8.24 19.78
N ARG A 613 -22.15 -7.35 18.99
CA ARG A 613 -22.82 -6.32 18.19
C ARG A 613 -22.60 -6.59 16.71
N THR A 614 -23.18 -7.68 16.25
CA THR A 614 -23.08 -8.15 14.87
C THR A 614 -24.45 -8.26 14.21
N ALA A 615 -24.47 -8.14 12.88
CA ALA A 615 -25.65 -8.38 12.06
C ALA A 615 -25.29 -9.34 10.92
N GLU A 616 -26.12 -10.36 10.72
CA GLU A 616 -25.83 -11.38 9.72
C GLU A 616 -26.07 -10.88 8.31
N LEU A 617 -25.13 -11.19 7.45
CA LEU A 617 -25.19 -10.93 6.02
C LEU A 617 -25.70 -12.18 5.31
N ALA A 618 -25.08 -13.33 5.52
CA ALA A 618 -25.55 -14.58 4.93
C ALA A 618 -25.33 -15.71 5.92
N SER A 619 -26.18 -16.74 5.88
CA SER A 619 -25.97 -17.94 6.68
C SER A 619 -26.45 -19.19 5.97
N THR A 620 -25.80 -20.31 6.27
CA THR A 620 -26.17 -21.65 5.80
C THR A 620 -26.40 -22.54 7.01
N PRO A 621 -27.62 -23.03 7.25
CA PRO A 621 -27.89 -24.01 8.31
C PRO A 621 -27.29 -25.37 7.94
N PHE A 622 -26.91 -26.14 8.95
CA PHE A 622 -26.45 -27.51 8.77
C PHE A 622 -26.84 -28.40 9.98
N THR A 623 -26.87 -29.70 9.75
CA THR A 623 -27.01 -30.70 10.81
C THR A 623 -25.61 -31.25 11.14
N PRO A 624 -25.16 -31.23 12.41
CA PRO A 624 -23.87 -31.81 12.76
C PRO A 624 -23.81 -33.32 12.43
N PRO A 625 -22.71 -33.81 11.83
CA PRO A 625 -22.57 -35.21 11.39
C PRO A 625 -22.24 -36.15 12.56
N PHE A 626 -23.14 -36.28 13.55
CA PHE A 626 -22.90 -37.13 14.72
C PHE A 626 -22.79 -38.60 14.33
N GLY A 627 -21.61 -39.19 14.56
CA GLY A 627 -21.35 -40.59 14.20
C GLY A 627 -21.19 -40.83 12.69
N GLU A 628 -21.09 -39.76 11.90
CA GLU A 628 -20.90 -39.80 10.46
C GLU A 628 -19.53 -39.23 10.06
N ALA A 629 -19.19 -39.33 8.77
CA ALA A 629 -17.98 -38.72 8.24
C ALA A 629 -18.05 -37.18 8.31
N PRO A 630 -16.90 -36.48 8.44
CA PRO A 630 -16.86 -35.02 8.42
C PRO A 630 -17.49 -34.44 7.15
N ILE A 631 -18.17 -33.30 7.28
CA ILE A 631 -18.85 -32.59 6.18
C ILE A 631 -18.21 -31.22 5.94
N ASP A 632 -18.29 -30.74 4.70
CA ASP A 632 -17.93 -29.35 4.36
C ASP A 632 -19.20 -28.52 4.18
N VAL A 633 -19.29 -27.39 4.89
CA VAL A 633 -20.42 -26.46 4.81
C VAL A 633 -19.93 -25.12 4.29
N SER A 634 -20.65 -24.52 3.35
CA SER A 634 -20.26 -23.23 2.74
C SER A 634 -21.38 -22.19 2.75
N VAL A 635 -21.01 -20.92 2.91
CA VAL A 635 -21.88 -19.76 2.76
C VAL A 635 -21.17 -18.72 1.92
N GLY A 636 -21.88 -18.13 0.94
CA GLY A 636 -21.30 -17.12 0.06
C GLY A 636 -22.18 -15.90 -0.09
N ARG A 637 -21.55 -14.72 -0.28
CA ARG A 637 -22.27 -13.47 -0.56
C ARG A 637 -21.39 -12.52 -1.37
N LEU A 638 -21.99 -11.86 -2.36
CA LEU A 638 -21.41 -10.68 -3.01
C LEU A 638 -21.66 -9.46 -2.11
N LEU A 639 -20.59 -8.85 -1.62
CA LEU A 639 -20.66 -7.62 -0.82
C LEU A 639 -20.39 -6.42 -1.73
N LYS A 640 -21.29 -5.44 -1.69
CA LYS A 640 -21.27 -4.26 -2.58
C LYS A 640 -20.58 -3.07 -1.92
N ASP A 641 -20.23 -2.09 -2.74
CA ASP A 641 -19.55 -0.87 -2.34
C ASP A 641 -20.47 0.17 -1.66
N GLN A 642 -19.89 1.30 -1.25
CA GLN A 642 -20.61 2.37 -0.56
C GLN A 642 -21.60 3.14 -1.45
N GLN A 643 -21.49 3.10 -2.78
CA GLN A 643 -22.32 3.90 -3.69
C GLN A 643 -23.69 3.27 -3.98
N GLY A 644 -23.88 1.98 -3.67
CA GLY A 644 -25.10 1.22 -3.94
C GLY A 644 -26.05 0.97 -2.76
N GLY A 645 -25.83 1.62 -1.60
CA GLY A 645 -26.74 1.58 -0.45
C GLY A 645 -26.26 0.69 0.71
N GLY A 646 -25.80 1.33 1.79
CA GLY A 646 -25.84 0.74 3.14
C GLY A 646 -24.54 0.34 3.84
N GLY A 647 -23.35 0.67 3.31
CA GLY A 647 -22.08 0.55 4.04
C GLY A 647 -21.83 -0.83 4.67
N GLU A 648 -21.96 -1.91 3.91
CA GLU A 648 -21.88 -3.29 4.44
C GLU A 648 -20.50 -3.63 5.03
N LEU A 649 -19.43 -3.07 4.45
CA LEU A 649 -18.05 -3.26 4.89
C LEU A 649 -17.59 -2.20 5.89
N LEU A 650 -18.36 -1.13 6.05
CA LEU A 650 -17.91 0.12 6.68
C LEU A 650 -17.45 -0.05 8.15
N LYS A 651 -17.96 -1.07 8.84
CA LYS A 651 -17.64 -1.33 10.25
C LYS A 651 -16.80 -2.58 10.48
N GLY A 652 -16.41 -3.27 9.41
CA GLY A 652 -15.81 -4.60 9.49
C GLY A 652 -16.83 -5.70 9.19
N ILE A 653 -16.34 -6.80 8.63
CA ILE A 653 -17.08 -8.04 8.42
C ILE A 653 -16.32 -9.21 9.05
N GLY A 654 -17.00 -10.33 9.23
CA GLY A 654 -16.39 -11.54 9.73
C GLY A 654 -17.17 -12.79 9.39
N VAL A 655 -16.65 -13.92 9.86
CA VAL A 655 -17.21 -15.26 9.68
C VAL A 655 -17.46 -15.92 11.02
N ALA A 656 -18.53 -16.70 11.12
CA ALA A 656 -18.88 -17.38 12.36
C ALA A 656 -19.45 -18.78 12.13
N VAL A 657 -19.14 -19.70 13.06
CA VAL A 657 -19.87 -20.95 13.29
C VAL A 657 -20.71 -20.74 14.55
N ILE A 658 -22.02 -20.92 14.43
CA ILE A 658 -22.99 -20.58 15.46
C ILE A 658 -23.81 -21.82 15.80
N VAL A 659 -23.86 -22.15 17.09
CA VAL A 659 -24.79 -23.14 17.66
C VAL A 659 -25.70 -22.42 18.65
N GLU A 660 -27.00 -22.57 18.49
CA GLU A 660 -28.01 -21.92 19.32
C GLU A 660 -28.94 -22.96 19.95
N HIS A 661 -29.18 -22.84 21.26
CA HIS A 661 -30.16 -23.65 21.97
C HIS A 661 -31.57 -23.06 21.77
N THR A 662 -32.40 -23.73 20.99
CA THR A 662 -33.78 -23.32 20.68
C THR A 662 -34.84 -24.08 21.48
N GLY A 663 -34.45 -25.14 22.18
CA GLY A 663 -35.35 -25.94 23.01
C GLY A 663 -35.64 -25.32 24.39
N PRO A 664 -36.49 -25.96 25.22
CA PRO A 664 -36.69 -25.56 26.61
C PRO A 664 -35.37 -25.58 27.40
N PRO A 665 -35.25 -24.80 28.51
CA PRO A 665 -34.04 -24.78 29.34
C PRO A 665 -33.55 -26.20 29.67
N LEU A 666 -32.24 -26.40 29.53
CA LEU A 666 -31.60 -27.71 29.64
C LEU A 666 -30.59 -27.66 30.77
N ASP A 667 -30.84 -28.45 31.81
CA ASP A 667 -29.86 -28.70 32.87
C ASP A 667 -29.07 -29.95 32.51
N ILE A 668 -27.77 -29.79 32.19
CA ILE A 668 -26.94 -30.89 31.70
C ILE A 668 -26.77 -31.98 32.78
N ALA A 669 -26.70 -31.60 34.06
CA ALA A 669 -26.55 -32.57 35.14
C ALA A 669 -27.77 -33.49 35.31
N ASN A 670 -28.95 -33.00 34.92
CA ASN A 670 -30.23 -33.69 35.08
C ASN A 670 -30.83 -34.21 33.76
N SER A 671 -30.17 -33.99 32.62
CA SER A 671 -30.68 -34.35 31.30
C SER A 671 -30.30 -35.77 30.86
N GLY A 672 -29.30 -36.37 31.52
CA GLY A 672 -28.66 -37.61 31.05
C GLY A 672 -27.69 -37.41 29.88
N PHE A 673 -27.39 -36.17 29.50
CA PHE A 673 -26.38 -35.85 28.49
C PHE A 673 -25.01 -35.71 29.15
N THR A 674 -23.98 -36.22 28.48
CA THR A 674 -22.58 -36.19 28.93
C THR A 674 -21.71 -35.33 28.03
N SER A 675 -21.95 -35.34 26.71
CA SER A 675 -21.23 -34.48 25.77
C SER A 675 -21.99 -34.33 24.45
N ALA A 676 -21.84 -33.17 23.83
CA ALA A 676 -22.16 -32.94 22.43
C ALA A 676 -21.23 -31.86 21.90
N ILE A 677 -20.36 -32.25 20.97
CA ILE A 677 -19.21 -31.47 20.53
C ILE A 677 -19.24 -31.40 19.00
N LEU A 678 -19.22 -30.17 18.50
CA LEU A 678 -18.97 -29.86 17.10
C LEU A 678 -17.51 -29.49 16.94
N HIS A 679 -16.78 -30.26 16.14
CA HIS A 679 -15.37 -30.06 15.82
C HIS A 679 -15.24 -29.23 14.55
N VAL A 680 -14.72 -28.02 14.69
CA VAL A 680 -14.33 -27.14 13.58
C VAL A 680 -12.87 -27.46 13.23
N GLN A 681 -12.72 -28.32 12.24
CA GLN A 681 -11.44 -28.90 11.85
C GLN A 681 -10.57 -27.93 11.05
N GLU A 682 -11.23 -27.21 10.15
CA GLU A 682 -10.61 -26.26 9.24
C GLU A 682 -11.66 -25.22 8.83
N ALA A 683 -11.22 -23.99 8.65
CA ALA A 683 -12.05 -22.87 8.23
C ALA A 683 -11.31 -22.07 7.17
N ARG A 684 -11.99 -21.75 6.06
CA ARG A 684 -11.39 -21.05 4.91
C ARG A 684 -12.30 -19.93 4.45
N VAL A 685 -11.71 -18.81 4.08
CA VAL A 685 -12.42 -17.73 3.39
C VAL A 685 -11.79 -17.54 2.02
N ARG A 686 -12.59 -17.73 0.97
CA ARG A 686 -12.23 -17.38 -0.41
C ARG A 686 -12.81 -16.02 -0.74
N PHE A 687 -12.01 -15.23 -1.45
CA PHE A 687 -12.39 -13.89 -1.92
C PHE A 687 -12.12 -13.78 -3.42
N LEU A 688 -13.16 -13.38 -4.16
CA LEU A 688 -13.06 -12.99 -5.56
C LEU A 688 -13.32 -11.49 -5.67
N PRO A 689 -12.40 -10.70 -6.26
CA PRO A 689 -12.63 -9.29 -6.54
C PRO A 689 -13.92 -9.06 -7.33
N ARG A 690 -14.60 -7.93 -7.11
CA ARG A 690 -15.85 -7.60 -7.82
C ARG A 690 -15.68 -7.55 -9.34
N ASP A 691 -14.54 -7.07 -9.80
CA ASP A 691 -14.15 -6.92 -11.20
C ASP A 691 -13.60 -8.22 -11.81
N PHE A 692 -13.47 -9.29 -11.02
CA PHE A 692 -13.10 -10.60 -11.55
C PHE A 692 -14.20 -11.12 -12.49
N SER A 693 -13.81 -11.37 -13.74
CA SER A 693 -14.63 -12.04 -14.74
C SER A 693 -13.86 -13.25 -15.26
N PHE A 694 -14.46 -14.43 -15.11
CA PHE A 694 -13.92 -15.67 -15.65
C PHE A 694 -13.64 -15.54 -17.16
N ALA A 695 -14.60 -15.01 -17.91
CA ALA A 695 -14.49 -14.79 -19.36
C ALA A 695 -13.42 -13.78 -19.79
N SER A 696 -12.85 -12.99 -18.85
CA SER A 696 -11.73 -12.10 -19.16
C SER A 696 -10.36 -12.77 -19.05
N HIS A 697 -10.31 -13.97 -18.48
CA HIS A 697 -9.10 -14.76 -18.28
C HIS A 697 -9.10 -16.03 -19.14
N ASP A 698 -10.28 -16.50 -19.56
CA ASP A 698 -10.45 -17.59 -20.54
C ASP A 698 -10.09 -17.06 -21.95
N GLU A 699 -8.79 -17.07 -22.27
CA GLU A 699 -8.23 -16.52 -23.50
C GLU A 699 -8.69 -17.32 -24.73
N ASN A 700 -8.74 -18.64 -24.57
CA ASN A 700 -9.08 -19.57 -25.64
C ASN A 700 -10.62 -19.73 -25.85
N ARG A 701 -11.43 -19.26 -24.89
CA ARG A 701 -12.91 -19.28 -24.86
C ARG A 701 -13.51 -20.69 -24.80
N ASP A 702 -12.84 -21.62 -24.14
CA ASP A 702 -13.31 -23.00 -23.95
C ASP A 702 -14.21 -23.15 -22.71
N GLY A 703 -14.38 -22.08 -21.94
CA GLY A 703 -15.20 -22.05 -20.73
C GLY A 703 -14.49 -22.63 -19.50
N GLN A 704 -13.18 -22.82 -19.57
CA GLN A 704 -12.31 -23.31 -18.51
C GLN A 704 -11.09 -22.36 -18.37
N LEU A 705 -10.31 -22.50 -17.30
CA LEU A 705 -9.02 -21.83 -17.16
C LEU A 705 -7.96 -22.89 -16.94
N ASP A 706 -7.01 -23.00 -17.85
CA ASP A 706 -5.78 -23.74 -17.54
C ASP A 706 -4.86 -22.94 -16.60
N ARG A 707 -3.73 -23.53 -16.20
CA ARG A 707 -2.77 -22.88 -15.28
C ARG A 707 -2.17 -21.59 -15.83
N THR A 708 -2.09 -21.45 -17.14
CA THR A 708 -1.54 -20.26 -17.81
C THR A 708 -2.59 -19.17 -17.96
N GLU A 709 -3.86 -19.54 -18.13
CA GLU A 709 -5.00 -18.61 -18.16
C GLU A 709 -5.43 -18.16 -16.75
N ALA A 710 -5.22 -19.02 -15.75
CA ALA A 710 -5.59 -18.73 -14.38
C ALA A 710 -4.75 -17.58 -13.80
N PRO A 711 -5.36 -16.46 -13.35
CA PRO A 711 -4.60 -15.40 -12.67
C PRO A 711 -3.94 -15.98 -11.40
N ARG A 712 -2.75 -15.49 -10.99
CA ARG A 712 -1.96 -16.08 -9.86
C ARG A 712 -2.75 -16.51 -8.65
N PHE A 713 -3.74 -15.71 -8.26
CA PHE A 713 -4.48 -15.99 -7.02
C PHE A 713 -5.31 -17.27 -7.15
N LEU A 714 -5.69 -17.66 -8.36
CA LEU A 714 -6.22 -18.98 -8.70
C LEU A 714 -5.09 -19.97 -8.99
N GLU A 715 -4.03 -19.58 -9.73
CA GLU A 715 -2.87 -20.45 -10.03
C GLU A 715 -2.18 -21.03 -8.77
N MET A 716 -1.95 -20.20 -7.75
CA MET A 716 -1.34 -20.61 -6.47
C MET A 716 -2.21 -21.60 -5.70
N ALA A 717 -3.51 -21.57 -5.97
CA ALA A 717 -4.49 -22.49 -5.40
C ALA A 717 -4.94 -23.55 -6.43
N PHE A 718 -4.31 -23.65 -7.60
CA PHE A 718 -4.86 -24.37 -8.75
C PHE A 718 -5.07 -25.84 -8.44
N ASP A 719 -4.05 -26.55 -7.96
CA ASP A 719 -4.18 -27.96 -7.54
C ASP A 719 -5.25 -28.19 -6.47
N ARG A 720 -5.56 -27.15 -5.70
CA ARG A 720 -6.58 -27.19 -4.64
C ARG A 720 -7.98 -26.84 -5.19
N LEU A 721 -8.05 -26.09 -6.27
CA LEU A 721 -9.28 -25.64 -6.92
C LEU A 721 -9.75 -26.62 -7.98
N ASP A 722 -8.81 -27.26 -8.67
CA ASP A 722 -9.02 -28.36 -9.59
C ASP A 722 -9.43 -29.61 -8.79
N THR A 723 -10.70 -29.65 -8.42
CA THR A 723 -11.25 -30.70 -7.55
C THR A 723 -11.42 -32.03 -8.28
N ASN A 724 -11.52 -31.98 -9.61
CA ASN A 724 -11.72 -33.16 -10.45
C ASN A 724 -10.37 -33.70 -11.01
N GLY A 725 -9.29 -32.94 -10.89
CA GLY A 725 -7.94 -33.30 -11.32
C GLY A 725 -7.75 -33.29 -12.84
N ASP A 726 -8.57 -32.54 -13.58
CA ASP A 726 -8.54 -32.51 -15.05
C ASP A 726 -7.51 -31.51 -15.62
N GLY A 727 -6.87 -30.73 -14.75
CA GLY A 727 -5.87 -29.74 -15.12
C GLY A 727 -6.46 -28.38 -15.51
N TYR A 728 -7.77 -28.19 -15.34
CA TYR A 728 -8.51 -26.98 -15.66
C TYR A 728 -9.36 -26.51 -14.47
N LEU A 729 -9.66 -25.22 -14.43
CA LEU A 729 -10.63 -24.66 -13.48
C LEU A 729 -11.90 -24.28 -14.22
N SER A 730 -13.01 -24.93 -13.90
CA SER A 730 -14.33 -24.50 -14.34
C SER A 730 -14.81 -23.25 -13.55
N PRO A 731 -15.79 -22.47 -14.05
CA PRO A 731 -16.41 -21.40 -13.27
C PRO A 731 -16.96 -21.90 -11.93
N LYS A 732 -17.42 -23.16 -11.90
CA LYS A 732 -17.91 -23.81 -10.69
C LYS A 732 -16.80 -24.07 -9.69
N GLU A 733 -15.60 -24.44 -10.12
CA GLU A 733 -14.43 -24.66 -9.24
C GLU A 733 -13.83 -23.35 -8.73
N VAL A 734 -13.88 -22.29 -9.55
CA VAL A 734 -13.50 -20.95 -9.12
C VAL A 734 -14.49 -20.36 -8.11
N ASP A 735 -15.80 -20.62 -8.27
CA ASP A 735 -16.85 -20.26 -7.30
C ASP A 735 -16.98 -21.29 -6.15
N ALA A 736 -16.37 -22.48 -6.26
CA ALA A 736 -16.35 -23.53 -5.22
C ALA A 736 -15.54 -23.07 -4.01
#